data_AF-A0A7D9DNE2-F1
#
_entry.id   AF-A0A7D9DNE2-F1
#
_cell.length_a   1.000
_cell.length_b   1.000
_cell.length_c   1.000
_cell.angle_alpha   90.00
_cell.angle_beta   90.00
_cell.angle_gamma   90.00
#
_symmetry.space_group_name_H-M   'P 1'
#
loop_
_entity.id
_entity.type
_entity.pdbx_description
1 polymer ?
#
loop_
_entity_poly.entity_id
_entity_poly.type
_entity_poly.pdbx_seq_one_letter_code
_entity_poly.pdbx_strand_id
1 'polypeptide(L)'
;MCGSFLHPLTCGFARGVAWQVSAQVGADENLKCEENETRKNYLVRLLRERYDRFTVIFQCYKENFTVDFKRFQSIFPPLREKFSRWNHRKIAERNQYTAMFNIEAWNKLSPAMQVKHTFQNCKQCQLKYSHIQVLFPTKCKRFTGLMKENNPKVTNKAIKVQLPSQPGSTTLREAGETAKSLYDQVNPMFEKITGHSLVKALTKVKDLNIEEKKSKAEKKRTVKNNYRKFKEAVETEWENTSFIRFEKRRTECNEGNIRKKLRRGAGGEITVPCPETNGKVLKKLQEKVLSGEINVGELIVPRKYEKLVLKEDGSIEKSSFFVEGRKCPLVEIRRRKLHELEKYMRINDKKDVDSMSVTEVENGLTMLNERKEGEDEIEMRVRLRVMVRTRHLLVWHDLSTVANHSHLVFMATCLYDQAKFYTNSEYEAITEKKVNIQSLVEALSLYIVARSSSCDEDQLCYIETRLDCLEELSDPTTTTTGVPVADKIRFSHGDSPSRQYEAGQQKGGNFYCAMCGANAHRVHELDYVFRCPHVSLEDRQQLVFKGPHGEKKKELEDLLKDELHGVQRVPALLFTSPNKTLESINCAGYEILGFEPLHDIGKHIENLFCELPDHLPTNEASKLKAILQLCIGGKDTKRTIDYRCALIVVSNQLRGSVNPKVQLLLDTLVEIQEVAYNSEEHRTPRSVLRFHNLIWRHAMLCRSVIGFSLKQMSTRKFYGNYFHNIPAHAPIQNRLISGRSANTEEQERVFTSINNITRMTSSNHPAHIIGNVFIRVQAEKDLKAEQPSTSDTQEAHVSKLACSLPNFGNTVIPKQMLVSNFRPWQAHLERICDFLLAGEGIWWRTCNNGDIEFLDAKGNPEAVPQGPTLHHFCSSNFKKEEAYLKHCWQTCLKKKIEMPVKVLQIENAEGNMVFMDTNQEREGMEVGCAGRAIVGQGCMPESEDIGVVDESVVGCDAVVGCDAELGCDAVVAGGDDVVGCDDIVETGELEVDVEYNVRLVEVSEDNVVCFENDHQGEANETGSNSEANTMEPKNRDKGDDMKQTAQTKQGQKLGYILGLTEDVLQFDKARKELRASPQNTELINKYLHVLPVMETKLLHEQTNIKQQLKNIERQHVHKNGTLLTTKTLLKDPTSKLLMDKLKYCKALTDQWKVERK
;
A
#
# COMPACT_ATOMS: atom_id res chain seq x y z
N MET A 1 -35.03 16.26 -10.12
CA MET A 1 -34.97 15.78 -8.72
C MET A 1 -35.49 16.78 -7.68
N CYS A 2 -35.99 17.97 -8.05
CA CYS A 2 -36.83 18.76 -7.14
C CYS A 2 -38.09 17.95 -6.76
N GLY A 3 -38.54 18.01 -5.50
CA GLY A 3 -39.79 17.38 -5.04
C GLY A 3 -39.69 16.37 -3.91
N SER A 4 -38.50 15.86 -3.57
CA SER A 4 -38.35 14.77 -2.59
C SER A 4 -38.05 15.26 -1.17
N PHE A 5 -38.55 14.53 -0.16
CA PHE A 5 -38.07 14.65 1.22
C PHE A 5 -36.55 14.44 1.35
N LEU A 6 -35.93 13.65 0.48
CA LEU A 6 -34.49 13.38 0.49
C LEU A 6 -33.64 14.46 -0.20
N HIS A 7 -34.26 15.49 -0.80
CA HIS A 7 -33.53 16.60 -1.40
C HIS A 7 -32.93 17.51 -0.30
N PRO A 8 -31.65 17.94 -0.39
CA PRO A 8 -31.01 18.71 0.68
C PRO A 8 -31.74 19.99 1.08
N LEU A 9 -32.34 20.69 0.11
CA LEU A 9 -33.00 21.99 0.31
C LEU A 9 -34.47 21.88 0.79
N THR A 10 -34.96 20.67 1.09
CA THR A 10 -36.30 20.44 1.66
C THR A 10 -36.33 20.84 3.14
N CYS A 11 -37.44 21.42 3.60
CA CYS A 11 -37.60 21.91 4.97
C CYS A 11 -37.29 20.83 6.02
N GLY A 12 -36.53 21.21 7.05
CA GLY A 12 -36.14 20.32 8.14
C GLY A 12 -37.35 19.85 8.95
N PHE A 13 -38.21 20.80 9.32
CA PHE A 13 -39.50 20.53 9.97
C PHE A 13 -40.40 19.62 9.12
N ALA A 14 -40.43 19.77 7.79
CA ALA A 14 -41.21 18.86 6.94
C ALA A 14 -40.71 17.41 7.04
N ARG A 15 -39.39 17.16 7.02
CA ARG A 15 -38.83 15.81 7.22
C ARG A 15 -39.11 15.28 8.64
N GLY A 16 -38.92 16.13 9.64
CA GLY A 16 -39.06 15.79 11.06
C GLY A 16 -40.50 15.45 11.45
N VAL A 17 -41.44 16.33 11.10
CA VAL A 17 -42.89 16.12 11.31
C VAL A 17 -43.39 14.88 10.57
N ALA A 18 -43.01 14.67 9.30
CA ALA A 18 -43.40 13.47 8.56
C ALA A 18 -42.88 12.17 9.22
N TRP A 19 -41.69 12.20 9.82
CA TRP A 19 -41.18 11.08 10.61
C TRP A 19 -41.94 10.89 11.94
N GLN A 20 -42.18 11.97 12.69
CA GLN A 20 -42.88 11.91 13.98
C GLN A 20 -44.33 11.44 13.83
N VAL A 21 -45.06 11.96 12.84
CA VAL A 21 -46.42 11.49 12.48
C VAL A 21 -46.39 10.01 12.09
N SER A 22 -45.35 9.54 11.38
CA SER A 22 -45.22 8.11 11.07
C SER A 22 -44.93 7.22 12.26
N ALA A 23 -44.36 7.75 13.35
CA ALA A 23 -44.19 7.03 14.60
C ALA A 23 -45.52 6.99 15.38
N GLN A 24 -46.22 8.12 15.49
CA GLN A 24 -47.54 8.23 16.12
C GLN A 24 -48.57 7.29 15.48
N VAL A 25 -48.74 7.34 14.14
CA VAL A 25 -49.61 6.42 13.38
C VAL A 25 -49.11 4.96 13.41
N GLY A 26 -47.87 4.71 13.86
CA GLY A 26 -47.33 3.38 14.10
C GLY A 26 -47.57 2.83 15.51
N ALA A 27 -48.09 3.64 16.42
CA ALA A 27 -48.33 3.31 17.83
C ALA A 27 -49.79 3.55 18.27
N ASP A 28 -50.66 3.99 17.35
CA ASP A 28 -52.07 4.25 17.58
C ASP A 28 -52.86 2.93 17.58
N GLU A 29 -53.31 2.48 18.75
CA GLU A 29 -53.95 1.17 18.90
C GLU A 29 -55.32 1.04 18.21
N ASN A 30 -55.91 2.16 17.79
CA ASN A 30 -57.18 2.18 17.04
C ASN A 30 -56.96 1.89 15.54
N LEU A 31 -55.71 1.88 15.07
CA LEU A 31 -55.33 1.66 13.67
C LEU A 31 -54.68 0.28 13.48
N LYS A 32 -55.23 -0.74 14.13
CA LYS A 32 -54.89 -2.15 13.91
C LYS A 32 -55.51 -2.64 12.59
N CYS A 33 -54.96 -3.73 12.05
CA CYS A 33 -55.51 -4.38 10.85
C CYS A 33 -56.86 -5.03 11.21
N GLU A 34 -57.88 -4.77 10.41
CA GLU A 34 -59.22 -5.35 10.61
C GLU A 34 -59.25 -6.79 10.06
N GLU A 35 -60.10 -7.66 10.62
CA GLU A 35 -60.06 -9.12 10.35
C GLU A 35 -60.27 -9.48 8.86
N ASN A 36 -60.99 -8.65 8.12
CA ASN A 36 -61.24 -8.81 6.68
C ASN A 36 -60.40 -7.86 5.79
N GLU A 37 -59.46 -7.09 6.35
CA GLU A 37 -58.65 -6.13 5.59
C GLU A 37 -57.38 -6.76 5.02
N THR A 38 -57.20 -6.70 3.70
CA THR A 38 -55.95 -7.17 3.10
C THR A 38 -54.77 -6.28 3.52
N ARG A 39 -53.60 -6.90 3.73
CA ARG A 39 -52.34 -6.18 4.09
C ARG A 39 -51.99 -5.02 3.14
N LYS A 40 -52.43 -5.07 1.88
CA LYS A 40 -52.27 -3.99 0.90
C LYS A 40 -53.17 -2.79 1.25
N ASN A 41 -54.44 -3.03 1.57
CA ASN A 41 -55.40 -2.00 1.97
C ASN A 41 -54.96 -1.37 3.31
N TYR A 42 -54.58 -2.19 4.29
CA TYR A 42 -54.05 -1.73 5.58
C TYR A 42 -52.86 -0.77 5.44
N LEU A 43 -51.89 -1.11 4.58
CA LEU A 43 -50.74 -0.24 4.32
C LEU A 43 -51.10 1.05 3.58
N VAL A 44 -52.18 1.07 2.79
CA VAL A 44 -52.72 2.29 2.17
C VAL A 44 -53.48 3.13 3.20
N ARG A 45 -54.30 2.53 4.08
CA ARG A 45 -55.01 3.19 5.19
C ARG A 45 -54.03 3.87 6.15
N LEU A 46 -52.97 3.17 6.58
CA LEU A 46 -51.88 3.75 7.38
C LEU A 46 -51.04 4.81 6.63
N LEU A 47 -51.12 4.92 5.31
CA LEU A 47 -50.40 5.94 4.53
C LEU A 47 -51.27 7.19 4.28
N ARG A 48 -52.57 6.98 4.08
CA ARG A 48 -53.64 7.98 4.09
C ARG A 48 -53.61 8.74 5.42
N GLU A 49 -53.71 8.03 6.55
CA GLU A 49 -53.66 8.62 7.89
C GLU A 49 -52.40 9.46 8.15
N ARG A 50 -51.22 8.97 7.73
CA ARG A 50 -49.95 9.73 7.86
C ARG A 50 -49.94 11.01 7.03
N TYR A 51 -50.60 11.01 5.89
CA TYR A 51 -50.74 12.19 5.05
C TYR A 51 -51.75 13.19 5.63
N ASP A 52 -52.88 12.71 6.14
CA ASP A 52 -53.92 13.56 6.71
C ASP A 52 -53.42 14.22 8.00
N ARG A 53 -52.82 13.46 8.94
CA ARG A 53 -52.14 14.04 10.12
C ARG A 53 -50.97 14.98 9.76
N PHE A 54 -50.22 14.71 8.69
CA PHE A 54 -49.16 15.62 8.22
C PHE A 54 -49.73 16.93 7.66
N THR A 55 -50.81 16.88 6.86
CA THR A 55 -51.38 18.07 6.22
C THR A 55 -52.16 18.96 7.20
N VAL A 56 -52.76 18.38 8.26
CA VAL A 56 -53.35 19.16 9.38
C VAL A 56 -52.31 20.06 10.05
N ILE A 57 -51.09 19.57 10.31
CA ILE A 57 -50.04 20.34 11.01
C ILE A 57 -49.56 21.56 10.19
N PHE A 58 -49.70 21.52 8.86
CA PHE A 58 -49.37 22.63 7.96
C PHE A 58 -50.63 23.28 7.33
N GLN A 59 -51.82 23.06 7.91
CA GLN A 59 -53.11 23.48 7.32
C GLN A 59 -53.26 25.00 7.18
N CYS A 60 -52.65 25.78 8.08
CA CYS A 60 -52.59 27.25 8.02
C CYS A 60 -51.51 27.78 7.04
N TYR A 61 -50.67 26.89 6.49
CA TYR A 61 -49.51 27.22 5.66
C TYR A 61 -49.50 26.44 4.35
N LYS A 62 -50.69 26.09 3.84
CA LYS A 62 -50.89 25.25 2.63
C LYS A 62 -50.04 25.71 1.44
N GLU A 63 -50.07 26.99 1.10
CA GLU A 63 -49.30 27.54 -0.04
C GLU A 63 -47.81 27.19 0.03
N ASN A 64 -47.21 27.26 1.22
CA ASN A 64 -45.80 26.96 1.45
C ASN A 64 -45.50 25.46 1.60
N PHE A 65 -46.48 24.64 1.99
CA PHE A 65 -46.31 23.21 2.30
C PHE A 65 -47.18 22.26 1.45
N THR A 66 -47.69 22.70 0.30
CA THR A 66 -48.54 21.87 -0.56
C THR A 66 -47.79 20.64 -1.07
N VAL A 67 -48.24 19.48 -0.62
CA VAL A 67 -47.92 18.16 -1.14
C VAL A 67 -49.24 17.43 -1.26
N ASP A 68 -49.57 16.88 -2.43
CA ASP A 68 -50.75 16.06 -2.62
C ASP A 68 -50.52 14.60 -2.16
N PHE A 69 -51.61 13.82 -1.98
CA PHE A 69 -51.50 12.46 -1.46
C PHE A 69 -50.68 11.52 -2.37
N LYS A 70 -50.84 11.63 -3.70
CA LYS A 70 -50.15 10.78 -4.69
C LYS A 70 -48.64 11.06 -4.68
N ARG A 71 -48.25 12.33 -4.55
CA ARG A 71 -46.87 12.76 -4.33
C ARG A 71 -46.35 12.28 -2.98
N PHE A 72 -47.06 12.52 -1.87
CA PHE A 72 -46.65 12.07 -0.53
C PHE A 72 -46.42 10.55 -0.49
N GLN A 73 -47.32 9.76 -1.08
CA GLN A 73 -47.21 8.31 -1.24
C GLN A 73 -45.90 7.88 -1.91
N SER A 74 -45.40 8.63 -2.89
CA SER A 74 -44.12 8.34 -3.56
C SER A 74 -42.88 8.81 -2.77
N ILE A 75 -42.93 9.98 -2.12
CA ILE A 75 -41.74 10.58 -1.49
C ILE A 75 -41.54 10.18 -0.02
N PHE A 76 -42.58 9.72 0.66
CA PHE A 76 -42.53 9.35 2.07
C PHE A 76 -41.82 8.02 2.37
N PRO A 77 -42.04 6.90 1.63
CA PRO A 77 -41.39 5.63 1.96
C PRO A 77 -39.84 5.70 1.97
N PRO A 78 -39.16 6.38 1.01
CA PRO A 78 -37.72 6.59 1.07
C PRO A 78 -37.24 7.43 2.27
N LEU A 79 -38.07 8.37 2.77
CA LEU A 79 -37.77 9.12 3.99
C LEU A 79 -37.82 8.20 5.23
N ARG A 80 -38.88 7.39 5.33
CA ARG A 80 -39.06 6.43 6.44
C ARG A 80 -37.91 5.43 6.47
N GLU A 81 -37.53 4.89 5.31
CA GLU A 81 -36.38 3.99 5.19
C GLU A 81 -35.08 4.66 5.65
N LYS A 82 -34.86 5.93 5.26
CA LYS A 82 -33.67 6.70 5.63
C LYS A 82 -33.54 6.97 7.13
N PHE A 83 -34.62 7.26 7.83
CA PHE A 83 -34.60 7.40 9.29
C PHE A 83 -34.46 6.05 10.00
N SER A 84 -35.09 4.98 9.50
CA SER A 84 -34.92 3.63 10.06
C SER A 84 -33.52 3.04 9.83
N ARG A 85 -32.84 3.40 8.73
CA ARG A 85 -31.47 2.96 8.39
C ARG A 85 -30.41 4.03 8.69
N TRP A 86 -30.66 4.92 9.66
CA TRP A 86 -29.62 5.83 10.15
C TRP A 86 -28.49 5.01 10.80
N ASN A 87 -27.23 5.40 10.59
CA ASN A 87 -26.08 4.65 11.12
C ASN A 87 -26.12 4.64 12.66
N HIS A 88 -26.16 3.45 13.28
CA HIS A 88 -26.18 3.28 14.73
C HIS A 88 -24.98 3.94 15.43
N ARG A 89 -23.80 3.99 14.79
CA ARG A 89 -22.62 4.71 15.32
C ARG A 89 -22.76 6.25 15.30
N LYS A 90 -23.80 6.78 14.67
CA LYS A 90 -24.14 8.20 14.52
C LYS A 90 -25.56 8.51 15.05
N ILE A 91 -26.02 7.75 16.05
CA ILE A 91 -27.37 7.92 16.62
C ILE A 91 -27.54 9.27 17.34
N ALA A 92 -26.46 9.86 17.86
CA ALA A 92 -26.47 11.22 18.42
C ALA A 92 -26.89 12.27 17.36
N GLU A 93 -26.37 12.18 16.13
CA GLU A 93 -26.72 13.08 15.01
C GLU A 93 -28.20 12.97 14.64
N ARG A 94 -28.76 11.74 14.70
CA ARG A 94 -30.21 11.50 14.51
C ARG A 94 -31.01 12.19 15.61
N ASN A 95 -30.63 11.96 16.87
CA ASN A 95 -31.35 12.50 18.02
C ASN A 95 -31.34 14.03 18.00
N GLN A 96 -30.19 14.65 17.71
CA GLN A 96 -30.03 16.09 17.55
C GLN A 96 -30.90 16.65 16.41
N TYR A 97 -30.95 15.96 15.25
CA TYR A 97 -31.82 16.34 14.14
C TYR A 97 -33.31 16.29 14.53
N THR A 98 -33.75 15.23 15.20
CA THR A 98 -35.16 15.08 15.63
C THR A 98 -35.54 15.96 16.82
N ALA A 99 -34.59 16.36 17.67
CA ALA A 99 -34.81 17.30 18.77
C ALA A 99 -35.04 18.73 18.28
N MET A 100 -34.42 19.13 17.17
CA MET A 100 -34.63 20.43 16.54
C MET A 100 -35.84 20.45 15.59
N PHE A 101 -36.03 19.38 14.81
CA PHE A 101 -37.09 19.29 13.81
C PHE A 101 -38.19 18.31 14.24
N ASN A 102 -39.18 18.81 14.96
CA ASN A 102 -40.36 18.08 15.42
C ASN A 102 -41.59 19.02 15.51
N ILE A 103 -42.76 18.47 15.83
CA ILE A 103 -44.04 19.18 15.90
C ILE A 103 -44.02 20.28 16.97
N GLU A 104 -43.44 20.02 18.14
CA GLU A 104 -43.39 20.99 19.23
C GLU A 104 -42.48 22.18 18.90
N ALA A 105 -41.30 21.90 18.34
CA ALA A 105 -40.35 22.92 17.90
C ALA A 105 -40.92 23.76 16.74
N TRP A 106 -41.73 23.16 15.86
CA TRP A 106 -42.51 23.90 14.86
C TRP A 106 -43.54 24.83 15.51
N ASN A 107 -44.35 24.31 16.44
CA ASN A 107 -45.40 25.08 17.14
C ASN A 107 -44.83 26.18 18.05
N LYS A 108 -43.59 26.04 18.53
CA LYS A 108 -42.84 27.06 19.30
C LYS A 108 -42.30 28.21 18.44
N LEU A 109 -42.34 28.12 17.10
CA LEU A 109 -42.02 29.25 16.21
C LEU A 109 -43.21 30.21 16.15
N SER A 110 -42.94 31.52 16.29
CA SER A 110 -43.94 32.56 16.03
C SER A 110 -44.52 32.45 14.60
N PRO A 111 -45.79 32.83 14.34
CA PRO A 111 -46.39 32.74 13.00
C PRO A 111 -45.57 33.44 11.89
N ALA A 112 -45.01 34.62 12.18
CA ALA A 112 -44.13 35.37 11.27
C ALA A 112 -42.77 34.68 10.97
N MET A 113 -42.42 33.62 11.69
CA MET A 113 -41.31 32.71 11.38
C MET A 113 -41.79 31.45 10.65
N GLN A 114 -42.94 30.88 11.02
CA GLN A 114 -43.53 29.70 10.35
C GLN A 114 -43.78 29.98 8.85
N VAL A 115 -44.33 31.15 8.50
CA VAL A 115 -44.56 31.59 7.11
C VAL A 115 -43.27 31.66 6.27
N LYS A 116 -42.08 31.81 6.90
CA LYS A 116 -40.79 31.90 6.17
C LYS A 116 -40.23 30.53 5.75
N HIS A 117 -40.82 29.43 6.23
CA HIS A 117 -40.46 28.09 5.79
C HIS A 117 -41.33 27.63 4.63
N THR A 118 -40.70 27.19 3.54
CA THR A 118 -41.32 26.51 2.40
C THR A 118 -40.90 25.04 2.38
N PHE A 119 -41.76 24.13 1.92
CA PHE A 119 -41.47 22.69 1.87
C PHE A 119 -40.23 22.39 1.01
N GLN A 120 -40.10 23.02 -0.16
CA GLN A 120 -38.93 22.95 -1.03
C GLN A 120 -38.16 24.29 -1.05
N ASN A 121 -36.85 24.21 -1.30
CA ASN A 121 -35.92 25.33 -1.37
C ASN A 121 -36.02 26.27 -0.16
N CYS A 122 -36.03 25.66 1.03
CA CYS A 122 -36.35 26.31 2.30
C CYS A 122 -35.22 27.25 2.78
N LYS A 123 -35.20 28.48 2.24
CA LYS A 123 -34.21 29.52 2.60
C LYS A 123 -34.11 29.73 4.10
N GLN A 124 -35.22 29.69 4.84
CA GLN A 124 -35.21 29.87 6.29
C GLN A 124 -34.53 28.72 7.04
N CYS A 125 -34.61 27.49 6.54
CA CYS A 125 -33.81 26.36 7.06
C CYS A 125 -32.32 26.46 6.72
N GLN A 126 -31.97 27.00 5.55
CA GLN A 126 -30.58 27.26 5.19
C GLN A 126 -29.96 28.33 6.08
N LEU A 127 -30.67 29.46 6.29
CA LEU A 127 -30.15 30.60 7.04
C LEU A 127 -30.04 30.38 8.56
N LYS A 128 -31.00 29.69 9.19
CA LYS A 128 -31.00 29.50 10.67
C LYS A 128 -30.61 28.10 11.14
N TYR A 129 -30.69 27.09 10.29
CA TYR A 129 -30.58 25.68 10.70
C TYR A 129 -29.65 24.84 9.79
N SER A 130 -28.74 25.48 9.04
CA SER A 130 -27.74 24.84 8.17
C SER A 130 -26.97 23.72 8.87
N HIS A 131 -26.42 24.01 10.05
CA HIS A 131 -25.63 23.07 10.85
C HIS A 131 -26.43 21.79 11.22
N ILE A 132 -27.74 21.90 11.49
CA ILE A 132 -28.60 20.73 11.74
C ILE A 132 -29.03 20.06 10.42
N GLN A 133 -29.27 20.82 9.35
CA GLN A 133 -29.62 20.29 8.02
C GLN A 133 -28.54 19.34 7.47
N VAL A 134 -27.26 19.65 7.70
CA VAL A 134 -26.11 18.84 7.28
C VAL A 134 -26.08 17.46 7.96
N LEU A 135 -26.68 17.30 9.14
CA LEU A 135 -26.79 16.00 9.82
C LEU A 135 -27.68 15.00 9.06
N PHE A 136 -28.57 15.45 8.17
CA PHE A 136 -29.46 14.54 7.44
C PHE A 136 -28.73 13.81 6.30
N PRO A 137 -28.66 12.46 6.30
CA PRO A 137 -27.75 11.72 5.43
C PRO A 137 -28.25 11.63 3.97
N THR A 138 -28.01 12.68 3.18
CA THR A 138 -28.26 12.70 1.72
C THR A 138 -27.08 12.07 0.94
N LYS A 139 -27.25 11.80 -0.37
CA LYS A 139 -26.24 11.17 -1.24
C LYS A 139 -25.72 12.09 -2.38
N CYS A 140 -25.93 13.40 -2.29
CA CYS A 140 -25.72 14.31 -3.43
C CYS A 140 -24.38 15.06 -3.39
N LYS A 141 -23.37 14.59 -4.15
CA LYS A 141 -22.05 15.25 -4.32
C LYS A 141 -22.16 16.75 -4.72
N ARG A 142 -23.23 17.17 -5.40
CA ARG A 142 -23.44 18.58 -5.83
C ARG A 142 -23.64 19.57 -4.67
N PHE A 143 -24.05 19.13 -3.48
CA PHE A 143 -24.32 20.03 -2.35
C PHE A 143 -23.21 20.04 -1.28
N THR A 144 -22.26 19.11 -1.32
CA THR A 144 -21.06 19.18 -0.44
C THR A 144 -20.10 20.31 -0.82
N GLY A 145 -20.19 20.85 -2.05
CA GLY A 145 -19.53 22.11 -2.45
C GLY A 145 -20.30 23.35 -1.97
N LEU A 146 -21.51 23.56 -2.49
CA LEU A 146 -22.36 24.73 -2.22
C LEU A 146 -22.69 24.98 -0.72
N MET A 147 -22.57 23.97 0.14
CA MET A 147 -22.72 24.13 1.61
C MET A 147 -21.48 24.77 2.28
N LYS A 148 -20.29 24.76 1.65
CA LYS A 148 -19.12 25.52 2.14
C LYS A 148 -19.24 27.01 1.85
N GLU A 149 -19.84 27.38 0.71
CA GLU A 149 -19.89 28.76 0.20
C GLU A 149 -21.01 29.60 0.83
N ASN A 150 -22.02 28.97 1.44
CA ASN A 150 -23.24 29.65 1.90
C ASN A 150 -23.37 29.75 3.44
N ASN A 151 -22.26 29.85 4.18
CA ASN A 151 -22.27 30.23 5.60
C ASN A 151 -21.75 31.66 5.77
N PRO A 152 -22.62 32.67 5.99
CA PRO A 152 -22.21 34.08 5.91
C PRO A 152 -21.50 34.58 7.17
N LYS A 153 -20.16 34.69 7.11
CA LYS A 153 -19.43 35.70 7.90
C LYS A 153 -19.49 37.03 7.16
N VAL A 154 -20.57 37.78 7.40
CA VAL A 154 -20.87 39.09 6.81
C VAL A 154 -20.99 40.11 7.95
N THR A 155 -20.34 41.27 7.99
CA THR A 155 -19.17 41.86 7.26
C THR A 155 -18.51 42.88 8.25
N ASN A 156 -17.63 43.87 7.97
CA ASN A 156 -17.22 44.55 6.74
C ASN A 156 -15.95 45.42 6.89
N LYS A 157 -15.29 45.68 5.75
CA LYS A 157 -14.40 46.82 5.38
C LYS A 157 -12.95 46.85 5.92
N ALA A 158 -11.96 47.28 5.13
CA ALA A 158 -11.83 47.48 3.67
C ALA A 158 -10.30 47.58 3.35
N ILE A 159 -9.79 47.30 2.16
CA ILE A 159 -9.74 48.19 0.97
C ILE A 159 -9.28 47.36 -0.27
N LYS A 160 -9.48 47.88 -1.49
CA LYS A 160 -9.08 47.24 -2.76
C LYS A 160 -7.55 47.31 -2.99
N VAL A 161 -7.00 46.27 -3.64
CA VAL A 161 -6.04 46.41 -4.75
C VAL A 161 -6.47 45.45 -5.87
N GLN A 162 -6.23 45.81 -7.14
CA GLN A 162 -6.49 44.99 -8.33
C GLN A 162 -5.15 44.61 -8.97
N LEU A 163 -4.98 43.37 -9.45
CA LEU A 163 -3.96 42.90 -10.41
C LEU A 163 -4.14 41.37 -10.62
N PRO A 164 -3.64 40.77 -11.72
CA PRO A 164 -3.88 41.12 -13.13
C PRO A 164 -4.76 40.06 -13.84
N SER A 165 -5.24 40.37 -15.04
CA SER A 165 -5.97 39.43 -15.90
C SER A 165 -5.06 38.38 -16.57
N GLN A 166 -5.41 37.10 -16.46
CA GLN A 166 -4.93 36.03 -17.34
C GLN A 166 -6.01 35.63 -18.36
N PRO A 167 -5.66 34.93 -19.46
CA PRO A 167 -6.32 35.13 -20.76
C PRO A 167 -7.76 34.60 -20.86
N GLY A 168 -8.47 35.13 -21.86
CA GLY A 168 -9.92 35.08 -21.97
C GLY A 168 -10.53 33.67 -22.00
N SER A 169 -11.71 33.56 -21.39
CA SER A 169 -12.61 32.41 -21.49
C SER A 169 -12.99 32.14 -22.95
N THR A 170 -12.24 31.27 -23.63
CA THR A 170 -12.57 30.79 -24.97
C THR A 170 -13.96 30.15 -24.95
N THR A 171 -14.86 30.65 -25.79
CA THR A 171 -16.24 30.18 -25.83
C THR A 171 -16.33 28.77 -26.41
N LEU A 172 -17.40 28.04 -26.06
CA LEU A 172 -17.70 26.72 -26.65
C LEU A 172 -17.76 26.74 -28.19
N ARG A 173 -18.01 27.92 -28.78
CA ARG A 173 -17.98 28.12 -30.24
C ARG A 173 -16.55 28.14 -30.78
N GLU A 174 -15.65 28.93 -30.21
CA GLU A 174 -14.24 29.00 -30.62
C GLU A 174 -13.51 27.67 -30.40
N ALA A 175 -13.86 26.95 -29.32
CA ALA A 175 -13.39 25.59 -29.09
C ALA A 175 -13.88 24.62 -30.19
N GLY A 176 -15.13 24.75 -30.65
CA GLY A 176 -15.68 23.98 -31.77
C GLY A 176 -15.04 24.34 -33.12
N GLU A 177 -14.79 25.62 -33.39
CA GLU A 177 -14.11 26.11 -34.59
C GLU A 177 -12.63 25.63 -34.62
N THR A 178 -11.95 25.61 -33.47
CA THR A 178 -10.59 25.05 -33.30
C THR A 178 -10.58 23.52 -33.52
N ALA A 179 -11.49 22.79 -32.89
CA ALA A 179 -11.61 21.33 -33.05
C ALA A 179 -11.92 20.94 -34.51
N LYS A 180 -12.72 21.76 -35.21
CA LYS A 180 -12.99 21.58 -36.64
C LYS A 180 -11.74 21.84 -37.49
N SER A 181 -11.00 22.90 -37.23
CA SER A 181 -9.74 23.18 -37.93
C SER A 181 -8.73 22.03 -37.79
N LEU A 182 -8.60 21.45 -36.58
CA LEU A 182 -7.77 20.26 -36.34
C LEU A 182 -8.27 19.02 -37.13
N TYR A 183 -9.59 18.80 -37.18
CA TYR A 183 -10.15 17.70 -38.00
C TYR A 183 -9.85 17.91 -39.49
N ASP A 184 -10.09 19.11 -40.01
CA ASP A 184 -9.91 19.45 -41.42
C ASP A 184 -8.42 19.41 -41.85
N GLN A 185 -7.48 19.62 -40.91
CA GLN A 185 -6.04 19.39 -41.14
C GLN A 185 -5.64 17.90 -41.13
N VAL A 186 -6.14 17.12 -40.17
CA VAL A 186 -5.69 15.73 -39.96
C VAL A 186 -6.38 14.74 -40.90
N ASN A 187 -7.68 14.93 -41.20
CA ASN A 187 -8.45 13.99 -42.00
C ASN A 187 -7.89 13.75 -43.42
N PRO A 188 -7.44 14.76 -44.20
CA PRO A 188 -6.86 14.52 -45.54
C PRO A 188 -5.56 13.72 -45.51
N MET A 189 -4.72 13.91 -44.48
CA MET A 189 -3.52 13.10 -44.30
C MET A 189 -3.87 11.66 -43.92
N PHE A 190 -4.85 11.48 -43.04
CA PHE A 190 -5.35 10.16 -42.64
C PHE A 190 -5.99 9.40 -43.83
N GLU A 191 -6.78 10.08 -44.66
CA GLU A 191 -7.37 9.53 -45.89
C GLU A 191 -6.29 9.12 -46.89
N LYS A 192 -5.26 9.95 -47.10
CA LYS A 192 -4.14 9.65 -47.99
C LYS A 192 -3.31 8.44 -47.54
N ILE A 193 -3.24 8.17 -46.24
CA ILE A 193 -2.48 7.04 -45.66
C ILE A 193 -3.32 5.75 -45.61
N THR A 194 -4.62 5.85 -45.31
CA THR A 194 -5.47 4.67 -45.01
C THR A 194 -6.54 4.36 -46.06
N GLY A 195 -6.75 5.25 -47.03
CA GLY A 195 -7.84 5.16 -48.01
C GLY A 195 -9.24 5.41 -47.43
N HIS A 196 -9.38 5.76 -46.15
CA HIS A 196 -10.65 5.93 -45.44
C HIS A 196 -10.61 7.20 -44.57
N SER A 197 -11.76 7.84 -44.35
CA SER A 197 -11.83 9.03 -43.47
C SER A 197 -11.62 8.67 -42.01
N LEU A 198 -11.11 9.62 -41.23
CA LEU A 198 -10.84 9.46 -39.81
C LEU A 198 -12.12 9.11 -39.05
N VAL A 199 -13.26 9.73 -39.38
CA VAL A 199 -14.59 9.34 -38.87
C VAL A 199 -14.95 7.90 -39.26
N LYS A 200 -14.66 7.46 -40.49
CA LYS A 200 -14.99 6.11 -40.98
C LYS A 200 -14.12 5.01 -40.36
N ALA A 201 -12.90 5.35 -39.94
CA ALA A 201 -12.05 4.48 -39.14
C ALA A 201 -12.50 4.43 -37.66
N LEU A 202 -12.74 5.58 -37.02
CA LEU A 202 -13.19 5.67 -35.62
C LEU A 202 -14.52 4.96 -35.37
N THR A 203 -15.41 4.92 -36.36
CA THR A 203 -16.70 4.20 -36.29
C THR A 203 -16.60 2.69 -36.54
N LYS A 204 -15.46 2.18 -37.04
CA LYS A 204 -15.23 0.75 -37.36
C LYS A 204 -14.30 0.02 -36.38
N VAL A 205 -13.92 0.63 -35.26
CA VAL A 205 -12.97 0.06 -34.28
C VAL A 205 -13.36 -1.36 -33.78
N LYS A 206 -14.66 -1.70 -33.74
CA LYS A 206 -15.12 -3.05 -33.34
C LYS A 206 -14.76 -4.16 -34.35
N ASP A 207 -14.55 -3.82 -35.62
CA ASP A 207 -14.19 -4.80 -36.66
C ASP A 207 -12.71 -5.27 -36.53
N LEU A 208 -11.90 -4.58 -35.71
CA LEU A 208 -10.45 -4.80 -35.58
C LEU A 208 -10.04 -5.73 -34.42
N ASN A 209 -11.00 -6.36 -33.74
CA ASN A 209 -10.80 -7.45 -32.76
C ASN A 209 -9.81 -7.14 -31.61
N ILE A 210 -9.84 -5.93 -31.07
CA ILE A 210 -9.08 -5.51 -29.88
C ILE A 210 -9.91 -5.82 -28.62
N GLU A 211 -9.37 -6.59 -27.66
CA GLU A 211 -10.11 -6.98 -26.44
C GLU A 211 -10.53 -5.77 -25.57
N GLU A 212 -11.82 -5.70 -25.21
CA GLU A 212 -12.31 -4.71 -24.25
C GLU A 212 -11.75 -4.96 -22.83
N LYS A 213 -11.22 -3.90 -22.23
CA LYS A 213 -10.56 -3.90 -20.91
C LYS A 213 -11.58 -4.07 -19.77
N LYS A 214 -11.99 -5.32 -19.51
CA LYS A 214 -12.89 -5.79 -18.42
C LYS A 214 -12.92 -4.85 -17.21
N SER A 215 -14.10 -4.38 -16.84
CA SER A 215 -14.29 -3.29 -15.88
C SER A 215 -13.75 -3.63 -14.48
N LYS A 216 -13.46 -2.60 -13.67
CA LYS A 216 -12.99 -2.74 -12.28
C LYS A 216 -14.01 -3.52 -11.41
N ALA A 217 -15.30 -3.42 -11.74
CA ALA A 217 -16.39 -4.18 -11.13
C ALA A 217 -16.44 -5.65 -11.59
N GLU A 218 -16.24 -5.93 -12.89
CA GLU A 218 -16.13 -7.29 -13.40
C GLU A 218 -14.88 -7.99 -12.87
N LYS A 219 -13.70 -7.36 -12.89
CA LYS A 219 -12.49 -7.93 -12.30
C LYS A 219 -12.71 -8.34 -10.83
N LYS A 220 -13.40 -7.49 -10.04
CA LYS A 220 -13.82 -7.84 -8.67
C LYS A 220 -14.86 -8.99 -8.63
N ARG A 221 -15.80 -9.08 -9.59
CA ARG A 221 -16.72 -10.24 -9.70
C ARG A 221 -15.99 -11.53 -10.10
N THR A 222 -15.04 -11.48 -11.03
CA THR A 222 -14.23 -12.63 -11.46
C THR A 222 -13.36 -13.12 -10.31
N VAL A 223 -12.64 -12.24 -9.60
CA VAL A 223 -11.88 -12.60 -8.39
C VAL A 223 -12.80 -13.21 -7.33
N LYS A 224 -13.97 -12.61 -7.06
CA LYS A 224 -14.91 -13.13 -6.06
C LYS A 224 -15.56 -14.46 -6.47
N ASN A 225 -15.81 -14.68 -7.76
CA ASN A 225 -16.27 -15.97 -8.29
C ASN A 225 -15.16 -17.02 -8.32
N ASN A 226 -13.92 -16.65 -8.60
CA ASN A 226 -12.77 -17.56 -8.54
C ASN A 226 -12.48 -17.98 -7.09
N TYR A 227 -12.52 -17.05 -6.14
CA TYR A 227 -12.46 -17.36 -4.71
C TYR A 227 -13.62 -18.24 -4.25
N ARG A 228 -14.85 -17.97 -4.72
CA ARG A 228 -16.01 -18.83 -4.43
C ARG A 228 -15.83 -20.23 -5.02
N LYS A 229 -15.39 -20.36 -6.27
CA LYS A 229 -15.09 -21.66 -6.90
C LYS A 229 -13.96 -22.42 -6.21
N PHE A 230 -12.90 -21.72 -5.79
CA PHE A 230 -11.79 -22.31 -5.03
C PHE A 230 -12.28 -22.80 -3.67
N LYS A 231 -13.07 -21.99 -2.95
CA LYS A 231 -13.71 -22.39 -1.69
C LYS A 231 -14.66 -23.57 -1.89
N GLU A 232 -15.52 -23.53 -2.90
CA GLU A 232 -16.43 -24.63 -3.26
C GLU A 232 -15.65 -25.91 -3.63
N ALA A 233 -14.50 -25.80 -4.32
CA ALA A 233 -13.64 -26.94 -4.64
C ALA A 233 -12.95 -27.53 -3.39
N VAL A 234 -12.42 -26.69 -2.50
CA VAL A 234 -11.81 -27.13 -1.22
C VAL A 234 -12.88 -27.73 -0.30
N GLU A 235 -14.08 -27.15 -0.24
CA GLU A 235 -15.21 -27.72 0.51
C GLU A 235 -15.68 -29.04 -0.13
N THR A 236 -15.68 -29.16 -1.46
CA THR A 236 -15.98 -30.44 -2.15
C THR A 236 -14.89 -31.50 -1.92
N GLU A 237 -13.61 -31.14 -1.86
CA GLU A 237 -12.53 -32.07 -1.48
C GLU A 237 -12.62 -32.46 -0.01
N TRP A 238 -12.98 -31.55 0.89
CA TRP A 238 -13.25 -31.85 2.30
C TRP A 238 -14.49 -32.74 2.48
N GLU A 239 -15.55 -32.50 1.72
CA GLU A 239 -16.73 -33.39 1.67
C GLU A 239 -16.32 -34.77 1.14
N ASN A 240 -15.67 -34.88 -0.01
CA ASN A 240 -15.22 -36.17 -0.57
C ASN A 240 -14.27 -36.93 0.37
N THR A 241 -13.25 -36.26 0.94
CA THR A 241 -12.29 -36.90 1.85
C THR A 241 -12.86 -37.20 3.24
N SER A 242 -13.89 -36.49 3.69
CA SER A 242 -14.63 -36.85 4.91
C SER A 242 -15.67 -37.94 4.67
N PHE A 243 -16.34 -37.96 3.52
CA PHE A 243 -17.29 -39.02 3.14
C PHE A 243 -16.59 -40.37 3.02
N ILE A 244 -15.43 -40.42 2.34
CA ILE A 244 -14.58 -41.63 2.25
C ILE A 244 -14.11 -42.09 3.65
N ARG A 245 -13.90 -41.18 4.60
CA ARG A 245 -13.59 -41.51 6.02
C ARG A 245 -14.81 -41.94 6.83
N PHE A 246 -16.03 -41.61 6.39
CA PHE A 246 -17.28 -41.98 7.06
C PHE A 246 -17.86 -43.30 6.53
N GLU A 247 -17.88 -43.53 5.20
CA GLU A 247 -18.35 -44.81 4.63
C GLU A 247 -17.52 -45.99 5.11
N LYS A 248 -16.19 -45.84 5.20
CA LYS A 248 -15.28 -46.86 5.73
C LYS A 248 -15.41 -47.13 7.24
N ARG A 249 -16.38 -46.48 7.91
CA ARG A 249 -16.82 -46.75 9.29
C ARG A 249 -18.29 -47.16 9.39
N ARG A 250 -19.01 -47.27 8.27
CA ARG A 250 -20.47 -47.49 8.23
C ARG A 250 -20.87 -48.90 7.82
N THR A 251 -19.92 -49.72 7.39
CA THR A 251 -20.09 -51.15 7.09
C THR A 251 -20.03 -52.06 8.32
N GLU A 252 -19.71 -51.53 9.51
CA GLU A 252 -19.65 -52.29 10.77
C GLU A 252 -20.49 -51.60 11.86
N CYS A 253 -21.23 -52.42 12.63
CA CYS A 253 -22.04 -52.04 13.80
C CYS A 253 -23.14 -50.98 13.58
N ASN A 254 -24.27 -51.41 13.04
CA ASN A 254 -25.54 -50.68 13.09
C ASN A 254 -26.46 -51.32 14.15
N GLU A 255 -26.38 -50.92 15.43
CA GLU A 255 -27.40 -51.29 16.44
C GLU A 255 -27.33 -50.45 17.74
N GLY A 256 -28.48 -50.23 18.39
CA GLY A 256 -28.59 -49.93 19.83
C GLY A 256 -28.15 -48.56 20.36
N ASN A 257 -29.11 -47.61 20.51
CA ASN A 257 -28.92 -46.39 21.30
C ASN A 257 -28.73 -46.70 22.80
N ILE A 258 -27.48 -46.72 23.30
CA ILE A 258 -27.19 -46.91 24.74
C ILE A 258 -26.19 -45.87 25.25
N ARG A 259 -26.60 -45.06 26.24
CA ARG A 259 -25.69 -44.24 27.06
C ARG A 259 -24.76 -45.15 27.87
N LYS A 260 -23.47 -45.26 27.55
CA LYS A 260 -22.44 -45.76 28.49
C LYS A 260 -21.00 -45.41 28.10
N LYS A 261 -20.11 -45.60 29.09
CA LYS A 261 -18.66 -45.33 29.10
C LYS A 261 -17.93 -45.83 27.84
N LEU A 262 -16.86 -45.11 27.48
CA LEU A 262 -15.76 -45.60 26.64
C LEU A 262 -15.37 -47.03 27.04
N ARG A 263 -15.57 -48.00 26.14
CA ARG A 263 -14.95 -49.32 26.27
C ARG A 263 -13.48 -49.20 25.89
N ARG A 264 -12.59 -49.75 26.72
CA ARG A 264 -11.23 -50.10 26.27
C ARG A 264 -11.37 -51.25 25.27
N GLY A 265 -10.79 -51.11 24.08
CA GLY A 265 -10.66 -52.23 23.15
C GLY A 265 -9.65 -53.24 23.70
N ALA A 266 -9.96 -54.53 23.59
CA ALA A 266 -8.98 -55.59 23.74
C ALA A 266 -8.39 -55.86 22.35
N GLY A 267 -7.08 -55.67 22.21
CA GLY A 267 -6.38 -55.71 20.92
C GLY A 267 -5.32 -54.60 20.86
N GLY A 268 -4.06 -54.98 21.05
CA GLY A 268 -2.92 -54.18 20.59
C GLY A 268 -2.79 -54.25 19.06
N GLU A 269 -1.89 -53.51 18.42
CA GLU A 269 -0.78 -52.74 19.00
C GLU A 269 -0.63 -51.32 18.38
N ILE A 270 -1.67 -50.79 17.71
CA ILE A 270 -1.60 -49.51 16.99
C ILE A 270 -2.51 -48.45 17.63
N THR A 271 -1.96 -47.67 18.57
CA THR A 271 -2.60 -46.44 19.08
C THR A 271 -2.43 -45.28 18.10
N VAL A 272 -3.42 -45.05 17.24
CA VAL A 272 -3.48 -43.82 16.42
C VAL A 272 -3.67 -42.61 17.35
N PRO A 273 -2.82 -41.56 17.31
CA PRO A 273 -2.94 -40.40 18.18
C PRO A 273 -4.29 -39.69 17.99
N CYS A 274 -5.11 -39.66 19.05
CA CYS A 274 -6.35 -38.91 19.04
C CYS A 274 -6.02 -37.42 19.23
N PRO A 275 -6.44 -36.51 18.32
CA PRO A 275 -6.11 -35.10 18.43
C PRO A 275 -6.63 -34.52 19.75
N GLU A 276 -5.82 -33.69 20.39
CA GLU A 276 -6.12 -33.19 21.73
C GLU A 276 -7.35 -32.28 21.73
N THR A 277 -8.23 -32.47 22.71
CA THR A 277 -9.42 -31.62 22.86
C THR A 277 -9.02 -30.19 23.19
N ASN A 278 -9.79 -29.20 22.74
CA ASN A 278 -9.50 -27.78 22.99
C ASN A 278 -9.25 -27.46 24.49
N GLY A 279 -9.91 -28.18 25.42
CA GLY A 279 -9.65 -28.06 26.86
C GLY A 279 -8.30 -28.62 27.30
N LYS A 280 -7.81 -29.71 26.70
CA LYS A 280 -6.44 -30.22 26.92
C LYS A 280 -5.41 -29.27 26.31
N VAL A 281 -5.63 -28.80 25.09
CA VAL A 281 -4.74 -27.83 24.42
C VAL A 281 -4.67 -26.52 25.22
N LEU A 282 -5.79 -26.02 25.72
CA LEU A 282 -5.81 -24.84 26.60
C LEU A 282 -5.08 -25.10 27.91
N LYS A 283 -5.30 -26.25 28.56
CA LYS A 283 -4.59 -26.59 29.80
C LYS A 283 -3.08 -26.73 29.58
N LYS A 284 -2.65 -27.34 28.47
CA LYS A 284 -1.23 -27.39 28.06
C LYS A 284 -0.68 -25.99 27.77
N LEU A 285 -1.40 -25.13 27.08
CA LEU A 285 -0.96 -23.74 26.85
C LEU A 285 -0.84 -22.96 28.18
N GLN A 286 -1.75 -23.18 29.13
CA GLN A 286 -1.65 -22.63 30.47
C GLN A 286 -0.43 -23.20 31.23
N GLU A 287 -0.19 -24.51 31.17
CA GLU A 287 0.98 -25.17 31.74
C GLU A 287 2.29 -24.64 31.13
N LYS A 288 2.34 -24.43 29.80
CA LYS A 288 3.48 -23.84 29.07
C LYS A 288 3.73 -22.37 29.37
N VAL A 289 2.68 -21.60 29.66
CA VAL A 289 2.81 -20.20 30.11
C VAL A 289 3.26 -20.15 31.57
N LEU A 290 2.75 -21.04 32.42
CA LEU A 290 3.15 -21.14 33.83
C LEU A 290 4.56 -21.71 34.03
N SER A 291 5.06 -22.55 33.11
CA SER A 291 6.46 -23.03 33.10
C SER A 291 7.46 -22.03 32.51
N GLY A 292 6.99 -20.92 31.92
CA GLY A 292 7.82 -19.95 31.20
C GLY A 292 8.28 -20.40 29.81
N GLU A 293 7.78 -21.54 29.30
CA GLU A 293 8.07 -22.03 27.94
C GLU A 293 7.50 -21.09 26.86
N ILE A 294 6.32 -20.51 27.11
CA ILE A 294 5.70 -19.49 26.25
C ILE A 294 5.57 -18.19 27.03
N ASN A 295 6.33 -17.16 26.66
CA ASN A 295 6.24 -15.86 27.31
C ASN A 295 5.12 -15.01 26.67
N VAL A 296 4.09 -14.65 27.43
CA VAL A 296 2.98 -13.78 26.97
C VAL A 296 3.28 -12.28 27.20
N GLY A 297 4.45 -11.95 27.74
CA GLY A 297 4.85 -10.62 28.16
C GLY A 297 4.16 -10.15 29.45
N GLU A 298 4.75 -9.15 30.09
CA GLU A 298 4.10 -8.39 31.17
C GLU A 298 3.16 -7.31 30.60
N LEU A 299 2.17 -6.88 31.40
CA LEU A 299 1.26 -5.78 31.04
C LEU A 299 1.89 -4.44 31.44
N ILE A 300 2.27 -3.64 30.44
CA ILE A 300 2.88 -2.31 30.61
C ILE A 300 1.85 -1.17 30.73
N VAL A 301 0.59 -1.49 30.47
CA VAL A 301 -0.57 -0.57 30.46
C VAL A 301 -1.81 -1.43 30.81
N PRO A 302 -2.83 -0.91 31.52
CA PRO A 302 -3.36 0.45 31.36
C PRO A 302 -2.91 1.49 32.41
N ARG A 303 -1.97 2.36 32.02
CA ARG A 303 -1.83 3.72 32.57
C ARG A 303 -2.89 4.64 31.92
N LYS A 304 -3.47 5.56 32.69
CA LYS A 304 -4.39 6.61 32.22
C LYS A 304 -3.54 7.84 31.87
N TYR A 305 -3.41 8.16 30.59
CA TYR A 305 -2.71 9.37 30.15
C TYR A 305 -3.71 10.54 30.04
N GLU A 306 -3.32 11.71 30.53
CA GLU A 306 -4.07 12.97 30.35
C GLU A 306 -3.30 13.85 29.37
N LYS A 307 -3.90 14.16 28.21
CA LYS A 307 -3.35 15.14 27.25
C LYS A 307 -4.20 16.40 27.22
N LEU A 308 -3.49 17.53 27.28
CA LEU A 308 -4.04 18.88 27.19
C LEU A 308 -4.35 19.17 25.71
N VAL A 309 -5.62 19.32 25.38
CA VAL A 309 -6.10 19.64 24.03
C VAL A 309 -6.52 21.10 24.00
N LEU A 310 -5.80 21.92 23.22
CA LEU A 310 -6.22 23.29 22.94
C LEU A 310 -7.39 23.27 21.96
N LYS A 311 -8.52 23.87 22.35
CA LYS A 311 -9.72 24.02 21.51
C LYS A 311 -9.63 25.27 20.63
N GLU A 312 -10.50 25.34 19.62
CA GLU A 312 -10.61 26.49 18.70
C GLU A 312 -10.99 27.81 19.41
N ASP A 313 -11.50 27.74 20.64
CA ASP A 313 -11.81 28.89 21.51
C ASP A 313 -10.61 29.33 22.40
N GLY A 314 -9.46 28.65 22.26
CA GLY A 314 -8.27 28.89 23.08
C GLY A 314 -8.32 28.26 24.49
N SER A 315 -9.40 27.55 24.85
CA SER A 315 -9.47 26.82 26.12
C SER A 315 -8.67 25.51 26.07
N ILE A 316 -8.10 25.12 27.21
CA ILE A 316 -7.31 23.88 27.34
C ILE A 316 -8.16 22.82 28.04
N GLU A 317 -8.53 21.76 27.32
CA GLU A 317 -9.28 20.62 27.86
C GLU A 317 -8.34 19.47 28.25
N LYS A 318 -8.48 18.96 29.47
CA LYS A 318 -7.87 17.68 29.87
C LYS A 318 -8.67 16.52 29.27
N SER A 319 -8.21 15.99 28.15
CA SER A 319 -8.72 14.71 27.63
C SER A 319 -7.92 13.55 28.20
N SER A 320 -8.57 12.47 28.63
CA SER A 320 -7.87 11.30 29.19
C SER A 320 -8.21 10.02 28.44
N PHE A 321 -7.19 9.21 28.16
CA PHE A 321 -7.33 7.94 27.44
C PHE A 321 -6.53 6.82 28.11
N PHE A 322 -6.94 5.59 27.82
CA PHE A 322 -6.24 4.38 28.22
C PHE A 322 -5.60 3.76 26.98
N VAL A 323 -4.31 3.48 27.09
CA VAL A 323 -3.57 2.62 26.17
C VAL A 323 -3.54 1.18 26.72
N GLU A 324 -3.30 0.19 25.86
CA GLU A 324 -3.12 -1.22 26.25
C GLU A 324 -1.88 -1.76 25.53
N GLY A 325 -1.12 -2.65 26.16
CA GLY A 325 0.16 -3.12 25.63
C GLY A 325 0.86 -4.14 26.50
N ARG A 326 1.77 -4.90 25.90
CA ARG A 326 2.62 -5.90 26.58
C ARG A 326 4.07 -5.77 26.13
N LYS A 327 5.02 -5.94 27.06
CA LYS A 327 6.45 -6.12 26.73
C LYS A 327 6.96 -7.50 27.13
N CYS A 328 7.91 -8.03 26.37
CA CYS A 328 8.89 -8.97 26.88
C CYS A 328 10.04 -8.13 27.49
N PRO A 329 10.33 -8.20 28.80
CA PRO A 329 11.39 -7.39 29.41
C PRO A 329 12.74 -7.58 28.71
N LEU A 330 13.50 -6.50 28.52
CA LEU A 330 14.71 -6.56 27.71
C LEU A 330 15.77 -7.45 28.36
N VAL A 331 15.88 -7.44 29.71
CA VAL A 331 16.68 -8.41 30.48
C VAL A 331 16.34 -9.88 30.17
N GLU A 332 15.07 -10.22 29.90
CA GLU A 332 14.67 -11.58 29.58
C GLU A 332 15.01 -11.97 28.14
N ILE A 333 14.82 -11.05 27.19
CA ILE A 333 15.29 -11.21 25.80
C ILE A 333 16.80 -11.45 25.80
N ARG A 334 17.55 -10.58 26.48
CA ARG A 334 19.03 -10.65 26.62
C ARG A 334 19.49 -11.98 27.19
N ARG A 335 18.86 -12.46 28.28
CA ARG A 335 19.19 -13.74 28.93
C ARG A 335 18.89 -14.94 28.03
N ARG A 336 17.66 -15.02 27.48
CA ARG A 336 17.28 -16.10 26.55
C ARG A 336 18.20 -16.12 25.33
N LYS A 337 18.47 -14.96 24.73
CA LYS A 337 19.37 -14.83 23.57
C LYS A 337 20.82 -15.16 23.87
N LEU A 338 21.31 -14.95 25.09
CA LEU A 338 22.68 -15.35 25.43
C LEU A 338 22.77 -16.89 25.43
N HIS A 339 21.82 -17.55 26.08
CA HIS A 339 21.74 -19.01 26.12
C HIS A 339 21.46 -19.65 24.75
N GLU A 340 20.60 -19.05 23.90
CA GLU A 340 20.39 -19.49 22.50
C GLU A 340 21.68 -19.49 21.66
N LEU A 341 22.58 -18.51 21.90
CA LEU A 341 23.71 -18.17 21.04
C LEU A 341 25.09 -18.57 21.58
N GLU A 342 25.20 -18.99 22.84
CA GLU A 342 26.47 -19.31 23.53
C GLU A 342 27.35 -20.33 22.78
N LYS A 343 26.70 -21.28 22.09
CA LYS A 343 27.33 -22.29 21.22
C LYS A 343 27.96 -21.74 19.92
N TYR A 344 27.63 -20.51 19.52
CA TYR A 344 28.18 -19.82 18.34
C TYR A 344 29.17 -18.71 18.73
N MET A 345 29.39 -18.49 20.02
CA MET A 345 30.33 -17.48 20.52
C MET A 345 31.76 -18.02 20.56
N ARG A 346 32.73 -17.15 20.24
CA ARG A 346 34.17 -17.41 20.43
C ARG A 346 34.51 -17.66 21.90
N ILE A 347 33.77 -17.02 22.80
CA ILE A 347 33.82 -17.28 24.23
C ILE A 347 32.88 -18.46 24.56
N ASN A 348 33.45 -19.64 24.80
CA ASN A 348 32.89 -20.51 25.84
C ASN A 348 33.97 -21.36 26.51
N ASP A 349 34.09 -21.20 27.84
CA ASP A 349 34.96 -21.89 28.82
C ASP A 349 36.48 -22.00 28.58
N LYS A 350 36.96 -22.40 27.40
CA LYS A 350 38.33 -22.95 27.27
C LYS A 350 39.45 -21.93 27.12
N LYS A 351 39.15 -20.68 26.74
CA LYS A 351 40.10 -19.56 26.67
C LYS A 351 39.38 -18.26 26.98
N ASP A 352 39.61 -17.70 28.17
CA ASP A 352 39.34 -16.29 28.44
C ASP A 352 40.48 -15.43 27.87
N VAL A 353 40.22 -14.16 27.57
CA VAL A 353 41.22 -13.22 27.02
C VAL A 353 42.43 -13.06 27.96
N ASP A 354 42.21 -13.27 29.25
CA ASP A 354 43.24 -13.20 30.30
C ASP A 354 44.11 -14.47 30.34
N SER A 355 43.69 -15.54 29.66
CA SER A 355 44.41 -16.82 29.52
C SER A 355 45.04 -17.04 28.13
N MET A 356 44.72 -16.17 27.15
CA MET A 356 45.32 -16.22 25.80
C MET A 356 46.79 -15.83 25.85
N SER A 357 47.62 -16.42 24.99
CA SER A 357 48.98 -15.92 24.75
C SER A 357 48.95 -14.54 24.08
N VAL A 358 50.04 -13.76 24.19
CA VAL A 358 50.13 -12.42 23.59
C VAL A 358 49.78 -12.46 22.10
N THR A 359 50.42 -13.36 21.36
CA THR A 359 50.20 -13.56 19.92
C THR A 359 48.75 -13.90 19.56
N GLU A 360 48.00 -14.59 20.42
CA GLU A 360 46.57 -14.85 20.20
C GLU A 360 45.72 -13.58 20.40
N VAL A 361 46.09 -12.72 21.35
CA VAL A 361 45.43 -11.40 21.55
C VAL A 361 45.76 -10.47 20.38
N GLU A 362 47.01 -10.44 19.94
CA GLU A 362 47.47 -9.68 18.76
C GLU A 362 46.75 -10.13 17.49
N ASN A 363 46.65 -11.43 17.24
CA ASN A 363 45.90 -11.99 16.12
C ASN A 363 44.41 -11.64 16.20
N GLY A 364 43.81 -11.71 17.40
CA GLY A 364 42.40 -11.33 17.62
C GLY A 364 42.12 -9.86 17.29
N LEU A 365 42.97 -8.94 17.75
CA LEU A 365 42.85 -7.50 17.42
C LEU A 365 43.17 -7.21 15.95
N THR A 366 44.06 -7.97 15.33
CA THR A 366 44.42 -7.81 13.90
C THR A 366 43.28 -8.28 12.99
N MET A 367 42.65 -9.43 13.29
CA MET A 367 41.45 -9.94 12.59
C MET A 367 40.30 -8.91 12.59
N LEU A 368 40.17 -8.14 13.68
CA LEU A 368 39.12 -7.14 13.85
C LEU A 368 39.47 -5.76 13.27
N ASN A 369 40.62 -5.61 12.59
CA ASN A 369 41.16 -4.33 12.12
C ASN A 369 41.37 -3.29 13.24
N GLU A 370 41.57 -3.75 14.47
CA GLU A 370 41.65 -2.90 15.65
C GLU A 370 43.07 -2.71 16.18
N ARG A 371 44.03 -3.62 15.91
CA ARG A 371 45.39 -3.55 16.49
C ARG A 371 46.05 -2.20 16.20
N LYS A 372 46.62 -1.58 17.25
CA LYS A 372 47.38 -0.34 17.16
C LYS A 372 48.88 -0.59 17.28
N GLU A 373 49.67 0.22 16.60
CA GLU A 373 51.12 0.31 16.83
C GLU A 373 51.42 0.91 18.21
N GLY A 374 52.44 0.40 18.90
CA GLY A 374 52.90 0.90 20.20
C GLY A 374 52.01 0.57 21.42
N GLU A 375 50.84 -0.03 21.22
CA GLU A 375 49.91 -0.46 22.29
C GLU A 375 50.47 -1.63 23.10
N ASP A 376 50.37 -1.57 24.44
CA ASP A 376 50.94 -2.58 25.34
C ASP A 376 50.04 -3.83 25.52
N GLU A 377 50.58 -4.89 26.13
CA GLU A 377 49.86 -6.15 26.35
C GLU A 377 48.59 -5.99 27.20
N ILE A 378 48.61 -5.10 28.21
CA ILE A 378 47.50 -4.86 29.13
C ILE A 378 46.40 -4.10 28.40
N GLU A 379 46.76 -3.04 27.66
CA GLU A 379 45.83 -2.28 26.80
C GLU A 379 45.17 -3.19 25.77
N MET A 380 45.96 -4.01 25.05
CA MET A 380 45.46 -4.99 24.09
C MET A 380 44.47 -5.98 24.72
N ARG A 381 44.83 -6.59 25.86
CA ARG A 381 43.96 -7.54 26.58
C ARG A 381 42.67 -6.88 27.03
N VAL A 382 42.74 -5.69 27.65
CA VAL A 382 41.55 -4.94 28.09
C VAL A 382 40.64 -4.62 26.90
N ARG A 383 41.20 -4.16 25.78
CA ARG A 383 40.43 -3.78 24.60
C ARG A 383 39.76 -4.98 23.93
N LEU A 384 40.50 -6.08 23.72
CA LEU A 384 39.91 -7.31 23.18
C LEU A 384 38.84 -7.85 24.14
N ARG A 385 39.10 -7.90 25.46
CA ARG A 385 38.14 -8.34 26.49
C ARG A 385 36.84 -7.53 26.44
N VAL A 386 36.92 -6.21 26.28
CA VAL A 386 35.74 -5.33 26.15
C VAL A 386 34.96 -5.65 24.87
N MET A 387 35.62 -5.82 23.73
CA MET A 387 34.93 -6.18 22.48
C MET A 387 34.24 -7.54 22.58
N VAL A 388 34.96 -8.60 22.92
CA VAL A 388 34.40 -9.96 22.95
C VAL A 388 33.31 -10.13 24.02
N ARG A 389 33.40 -9.41 25.16
CA ARG A 389 32.37 -9.48 26.22
C ARG A 389 31.18 -8.55 25.98
N THR A 390 31.29 -7.48 25.19
CA THR A 390 30.12 -6.65 24.83
C THR A 390 29.23 -7.36 23.80
N ARG A 391 27.92 -7.17 23.86
CA ARG A 391 26.94 -7.57 22.84
C ARG A 391 26.13 -6.35 22.42
N HIS A 392 26.00 -6.17 21.12
CA HIS A 392 25.31 -5.02 20.54
C HIS A 392 23.89 -5.40 20.11
N LEU A 393 22.92 -4.54 20.43
CA LEU A 393 21.50 -4.76 20.15
C LEU A 393 20.99 -3.76 19.11
N LEU A 394 20.20 -4.27 18.17
CA LEU A 394 19.42 -3.48 17.21
C LEU A 394 17.96 -3.42 17.66
N VAL A 395 17.32 -2.27 17.42
CA VAL A 395 15.88 -2.10 17.60
C VAL A 395 15.24 -1.64 16.29
N TRP A 396 14.14 -2.31 15.96
CA TRP A 396 13.25 -1.98 14.85
C TRP A 396 11.85 -1.69 15.38
N HIS A 397 11.11 -0.80 14.74
CA HIS A 397 9.69 -0.61 15.01
C HIS A 397 8.88 -0.24 13.76
N ASP A 398 7.57 -0.51 13.84
CA ASP A 398 6.55 -0.11 12.87
C ASP A 398 5.23 0.20 13.59
N LEU A 399 4.42 1.07 12.98
CA LEU A 399 3.14 1.60 13.46
C LEU A 399 2.06 1.41 12.40
N SER A 400 1.33 0.30 12.47
CA SER A 400 0.44 -0.13 11.39
C SER A 400 -0.85 -0.78 11.87
N THR A 401 -1.83 -0.92 10.96
CA THR A 401 -3.25 -1.16 11.31
C THR A 401 -3.62 -2.64 11.28
N VAL A 402 -3.47 -3.30 12.42
CA VAL A 402 -3.83 -4.70 12.61
C VAL A 402 -5.34 -4.85 12.90
N ALA A 403 -6.08 -5.51 12.02
CA ALA A 403 -7.53 -5.79 12.16
C ALA A 403 -8.41 -4.54 12.44
N ASN A 404 -8.13 -3.42 11.76
CA ASN A 404 -8.78 -2.11 11.94
C ASN A 404 -8.44 -1.39 13.27
N HIS A 405 -7.39 -1.83 13.97
CA HIS A 405 -6.83 -1.14 15.13
C HIS A 405 -5.35 -0.87 14.91
N SER A 406 -4.95 0.39 15.00
CA SER A 406 -3.55 0.78 14.99
C SER A 406 -2.81 0.11 16.16
N HIS A 407 -1.65 -0.48 15.85
CA HIS A 407 -0.76 -1.08 16.81
C HIS A 407 0.68 -0.65 16.51
N LEU A 408 1.46 -0.50 17.58
CA LEU A 408 2.88 -0.22 17.58
C LEU A 408 3.61 -1.50 17.96
N VAL A 409 4.59 -1.90 17.15
CA VAL A 409 5.37 -3.13 17.36
C VAL A 409 6.84 -2.79 17.38
N PHE A 410 7.52 -3.06 18.50
CA PHE A 410 8.97 -3.06 18.60
C PHE A 410 9.51 -4.49 18.54
N MET A 411 10.61 -4.68 17.82
CA MET A 411 11.41 -5.90 17.82
C MET A 411 12.85 -5.55 18.19
N ALA A 412 13.48 -6.42 18.98
CA ALA A 412 14.89 -6.33 19.34
C ALA A 412 15.65 -7.53 18.75
N THR A 413 16.89 -7.31 18.35
CA THR A 413 17.77 -8.40 17.90
C THR A 413 19.22 -8.16 18.31
N CYS A 414 20.05 -9.20 18.26
CA CYS A 414 21.49 -9.10 18.45
C CYS A 414 22.14 -8.76 17.11
N LEU A 415 23.05 -7.79 17.08
CA LEU A 415 23.94 -7.57 15.94
C LEU A 415 24.88 -8.77 15.79
N TYR A 416 25.12 -9.24 14.57
CA TYR A 416 26.24 -10.13 14.30
C TYR A 416 27.56 -9.35 14.40
N ASP A 417 28.50 -9.91 15.15
CA ASP A 417 29.74 -9.24 15.56
C ASP A 417 30.89 -10.27 15.47
N GLN A 418 31.84 -10.04 14.56
CA GLN A 418 32.95 -10.98 14.33
C GLN A 418 33.88 -11.10 15.54
N ALA A 419 33.89 -10.13 16.46
CA ALA A 419 34.65 -10.23 17.72
C ALA A 419 34.02 -11.26 18.67
N LYS A 420 32.69 -11.36 18.65
CA LYS A 420 31.93 -12.20 19.60
C LYS A 420 31.60 -13.58 19.05
N PHE A 421 31.29 -13.69 17.76
CA PHE A 421 30.79 -14.91 17.12
C PHE A 421 31.76 -15.44 16.06
N TYR A 422 31.71 -16.75 15.82
CA TYR A 422 32.42 -17.36 14.70
C TYR A 422 31.81 -16.94 13.36
N THR A 423 32.65 -16.83 12.32
CA THR A 423 32.17 -16.80 10.94
C THR A 423 31.60 -18.15 10.52
N ASN A 424 30.83 -18.15 9.43
CA ASN A 424 30.25 -19.36 8.84
C ASN A 424 31.34 -20.42 8.55
N SER A 425 32.47 -19.98 7.97
CA SER A 425 33.61 -20.84 7.60
C SER A 425 34.35 -21.41 8.80
N GLU A 426 34.60 -20.62 9.85
CA GLU A 426 35.26 -21.11 11.07
C GLU A 426 34.41 -22.15 11.79
N TYR A 427 33.11 -21.93 11.90
CA TYR A 427 32.21 -22.86 12.56
C TYR A 427 31.99 -24.14 11.75
N GLU A 428 31.93 -24.05 10.41
CA GLU A 428 31.93 -25.21 9.52
C GLU A 428 33.23 -26.02 9.66
N ALA A 429 34.39 -25.36 9.79
CA ALA A 429 35.68 -26.02 10.03
C ALA A 429 35.83 -26.65 11.42
N ILE A 430 35.21 -26.09 12.47
CA ILE A 430 35.27 -26.61 13.85
C ILE A 430 34.25 -27.74 14.09
N THR A 431 33.10 -27.72 13.40
CA THR A 431 31.95 -28.59 13.74
C THR A 431 31.41 -29.46 12.60
N GLU A 432 31.99 -29.36 11.40
CA GLU A 432 31.52 -29.98 10.15
C GLU A 432 30.08 -29.59 9.75
N LYS A 433 29.51 -28.55 10.37
CA LYS A 433 28.12 -28.12 10.17
C LYS A 433 28.06 -26.75 9.51
N LYS A 434 27.62 -26.73 8.25
CA LYS A 434 27.30 -25.50 7.51
C LYS A 434 26.08 -24.81 8.13
N VAL A 435 26.28 -23.63 8.69
CA VAL A 435 25.26 -22.83 9.38
C VAL A 435 25.46 -21.36 9.02
N ASN A 436 24.38 -20.62 8.75
CA ASN A 436 24.44 -19.15 8.63
C ASN A 436 24.34 -18.53 10.02
N ILE A 437 25.47 -18.17 10.62
CA ILE A 437 25.55 -17.64 11.99
C ILE A 437 24.98 -16.22 12.05
N GLN A 438 25.22 -15.38 11.04
CA GLN A 438 24.63 -14.03 11.00
C GLN A 438 23.10 -14.10 11.09
N SER A 439 22.44 -14.94 10.27
CA SER A 439 20.99 -15.14 10.33
C SER A 439 20.48 -15.71 11.66
N LEU A 440 21.29 -16.47 12.42
CA LEU A 440 20.89 -17.00 13.74
C LEU A 440 21.06 -15.98 14.87
N VAL A 441 22.15 -15.20 14.84
CA VAL A 441 22.42 -14.13 15.81
C VAL A 441 21.38 -13.02 15.65
N GLU A 442 21.15 -12.58 14.40
CA GLU A 442 20.20 -11.51 14.04
C GLU A 442 18.73 -11.98 14.04
N ALA A 443 18.45 -13.25 14.41
CA ALA A 443 17.10 -13.79 14.50
C ALA A 443 16.23 -13.08 15.56
N LEU A 444 15.15 -12.44 15.09
CA LEU A 444 14.33 -11.48 15.81
C LEU A 444 13.73 -11.96 17.14
N SER A 445 13.54 -11.03 18.07
CA SER A 445 12.77 -11.20 19.30
C SER A 445 11.71 -10.09 19.44
N LEU A 446 10.47 -10.48 19.72
CA LEU A 446 9.36 -9.55 19.92
C LEU A 446 9.54 -8.80 21.26
N TYR A 447 9.65 -7.47 21.19
CA TYR A 447 9.97 -6.65 22.38
C TYR A 447 8.72 -6.01 22.99
N ILE A 448 8.00 -5.17 22.23
CA ILE A 448 6.77 -4.52 22.70
C ILE A 448 5.69 -4.68 21.63
N VAL A 449 4.45 -5.01 22.04
CA VAL A 449 3.26 -4.86 21.20
C VAL A 449 2.21 -4.05 21.95
N ALA A 450 1.77 -2.96 21.31
CA ALA A 450 1.09 -1.85 21.95
C ALA A 450 -0.07 -1.33 21.07
N ARG A 451 -1.11 -0.73 21.67
CA ARG A 451 -2.23 -0.08 20.96
C ARG A 451 -2.04 1.43 20.86
N SER A 452 -1.08 1.89 20.05
CA SER A 452 -0.94 3.32 19.72
C SER A 452 -1.93 3.71 18.62
N SER A 453 -2.52 4.90 18.66
CA SER A 453 -3.02 5.52 17.42
C SER A 453 -1.85 5.97 16.53
N SER A 454 -2.11 6.42 15.31
CA SER A 454 -1.08 6.76 14.33
C SER A 454 -0.38 8.11 14.56
N CYS A 455 -0.54 8.74 15.73
CA CYS A 455 0.09 10.00 16.09
C CYS A 455 1.34 9.78 16.98
N ASP A 456 2.23 10.77 17.05
CA ASP A 456 3.50 10.65 17.77
C ASP A 456 3.32 10.72 19.29
N GLU A 457 2.29 11.43 19.78
CA GLU A 457 1.98 11.54 21.22
C GLU A 457 1.61 10.19 21.83
N ASP A 458 0.81 9.38 21.13
CA ASP A 458 0.40 8.06 21.60
C ASP A 458 1.55 7.03 21.53
N GLN A 459 2.52 7.21 20.62
CA GLN A 459 3.76 6.42 20.59
C GLN A 459 4.68 6.81 21.76
N LEU A 460 4.77 8.10 22.08
CA LEU A 460 5.60 8.64 23.16
C LEU A 460 5.16 8.16 24.55
N CYS A 461 3.88 7.79 24.74
CA CYS A 461 3.40 7.08 25.94
C CYS A 461 4.18 5.80 26.27
N TYR A 462 4.83 5.16 25.29
CA TYR A 462 5.60 3.92 25.49
C TYR A 462 7.11 4.16 25.73
N ILE A 463 7.58 5.41 25.76
CA ILE A 463 9.00 5.74 25.98
C ILE A 463 9.43 5.48 27.43
N GLU A 464 8.57 5.76 28.43
CA GLU A 464 8.84 5.40 29.84
C GLU A 464 9.21 3.91 29.96
N THR A 465 8.37 3.06 29.36
CA THR A 465 8.55 1.60 29.33
C THR A 465 9.82 1.13 28.61
N ARG A 466 10.34 1.91 27.65
CA ARG A 466 11.64 1.68 27.01
C ARG A 466 12.79 2.13 27.92
N LEU A 467 12.68 3.30 28.55
CA LEU A 467 13.67 3.82 29.49
C LEU A 467 13.86 2.88 30.69
N ASP A 468 12.78 2.34 31.28
CA ASP A 468 12.85 1.31 32.32
C ASP A 468 13.77 0.14 31.90
N CYS A 469 13.63 -0.34 30.66
CA CYS A 469 14.44 -1.42 30.09
C CYS A 469 15.82 -1.00 29.57
N LEU A 470 16.10 0.30 29.46
CA LEU A 470 17.42 0.84 29.13
C LEU A 470 18.25 1.05 30.39
N GLU A 471 17.64 1.42 31.50
CA GLU A 471 18.29 1.44 32.82
C GLU A 471 18.73 0.01 33.21
N GLU A 472 17.93 -1.03 32.93
CA GLU A 472 18.32 -2.47 33.03
C GLU A 472 19.62 -2.86 32.26
N LEU A 473 20.11 -2.06 31.30
CA LEU A 473 21.34 -2.38 30.54
C LEU A 473 22.64 -2.19 31.34
N SER A 474 22.61 -1.55 32.51
CA SER A 474 23.78 -1.45 33.39
C SER A 474 24.30 -2.83 33.82
N ASP A 475 23.38 -3.76 34.04
CA ASP A 475 23.65 -5.04 34.67
C ASP A 475 24.04 -6.07 33.60
N PRO A 476 25.26 -6.64 33.62
CA PRO A 476 25.67 -7.61 32.62
C PRO A 476 24.85 -8.90 32.72
N THR A 477 24.58 -9.53 31.58
CA THR A 477 24.09 -10.92 31.56
C THR A 477 25.25 -11.90 31.72
N THR A 478 24.98 -13.14 32.10
CA THR A 478 26.02 -14.15 32.38
C THR A 478 25.81 -15.40 31.52
N THR A 479 26.87 -15.96 30.96
CA THR A 479 26.85 -17.25 30.27
C THR A 479 26.57 -18.41 31.23
N THR A 480 26.24 -19.60 30.72
CA THR A 480 26.17 -20.82 31.55
C THR A 480 27.50 -21.14 32.26
N THR A 481 28.61 -20.67 31.67
CA THR A 481 29.99 -20.76 32.15
C THR A 481 30.42 -19.63 33.10
N GLY A 482 29.51 -18.75 33.50
CA GLY A 482 29.78 -17.71 34.51
C GLY A 482 30.46 -16.43 33.98
N VAL A 483 30.70 -16.32 32.66
CA VAL A 483 31.36 -15.15 32.07
C VAL A 483 30.38 -13.98 31.93
N PRO A 484 30.71 -12.76 32.42
CA PRO A 484 29.85 -11.59 32.28
C PRO A 484 29.90 -11.02 30.86
N VAL A 485 28.73 -10.69 30.33
CA VAL A 485 28.46 -10.11 29.01
C VAL A 485 27.70 -8.80 29.19
N ALA A 486 28.33 -7.69 28.81
CA ALA A 486 27.69 -6.38 28.78
C ALA A 486 26.77 -6.28 27.54
N ASP A 487 25.64 -5.59 27.65
CA ASP A 487 24.70 -5.37 26.55
C ASP A 487 24.56 -3.88 26.26
N LYS A 488 24.64 -3.48 24.98
CA LYS A 488 24.47 -2.08 24.56
C LYS A 488 23.50 -1.98 23.40
N ILE A 489 22.52 -1.08 23.49
CA ILE A 489 21.73 -0.69 22.31
C ILE A 489 22.63 0.16 21.40
N ARG A 490 22.80 -0.26 20.14
CA ARG A 490 23.76 0.36 19.21
C ARG A 490 23.08 1.09 18.05
N PHE A 491 22.08 0.46 17.43
CA PHE A 491 21.45 1.00 16.23
C PHE A 491 19.92 0.90 16.24
N SER A 492 19.28 1.91 15.63
CA SER A 492 17.86 1.87 15.24
C SER A 492 17.72 1.84 13.72
N HIS A 493 16.82 0.99 13.22
CA HIS A 493 16.52 0.88 11.79
C HIS A 493 15.03 0.63 11.54
N GLY A 494 14.60 0.80 10.29
CA GLY A 494 13.18 0.78 9.92
C GLY A 494 12.89 1.61 8.67
N ASP A 495 11.61 1.79 8.37
CA ASP A 495 11.19 2.74 7.34
C ASP A 495 11.53 4.19 7.74
N SER A 496 11.28 5.15 6.85
CA SER A 496 11.66 6.55 7.12
C SER A 496 10.79 7.23 8.20
N PRO A 497 9.46 7.11 8.23
CA PRO A 497 8.62 7.46 9.38
C PRO A 497 9.14 6.96 10.75
N SER A 498 9.59 5.72 10.84
CA SER A 498 10.09 5.11 12.09
C SER A 498 11.45 5.66 12.50
N ARG A 499 12.34 5.89 11.53
CA ARG A 499 13.63 6.57 11.73
C ARG A 499 13.47 8.05 12.09
N GLN A 500 12.54 8.76 11.45
CA GLN A 500 12.17 10.15 11.76
C GLN A 500 11.61 10.26 13.18
N TYR A 501 10.76 9.32 13.60
CA TYR A 501 10.18 9.28 14.94
C TYR A 501 11.26 9.23 16.04
N GLU A 502 12.21 8.28 15.94
CA GLU A 502 13.32 8.14 16.90
C GLU A 502 14.22 9.39 16.89
N ALA A 503 14.49 9.96 15.71
CA ALA A 503 15.39 11.10 15.50
C ALA A 503 14.79 12.46 15.93
N GLY A 504 13.52 12.53 16.30
CA GLY A 504 12.79 13.78 16.54
C GLY A 504 12.59 14.63 15.27
N GLN A 505 12.76 14.04 14.09
CA GLN A 505 12.68 14.69 12.78
C GLN A 505 11.22 14.86 12.34
N GLN A 506 10.92 15.91 11.59
CA GLN A 506 9.66 16.07 10.89
C GLN A 506 9.37 14.86 9.99
N LYS A 507 8.12 14.36 10.07
CA LYS A 507 7.59 13.43 9.07
C LYS A 507 7.28 14.18 7.77
N GLY A 508 8.12 13.96 6.75
CA GLY A 508 8.04 14.67 5.47
C GLY A 508 8.72 16.05 5.50
N GLY A 509 8.11 17.05 4.87
CA GLY A 509 8.67 18.42 4.82
C GLY A 509 9.92 18.58 3.94
N ASN A 510 10.62 19.71 4.11
CA ASN A 510 11.82 20.06 3.33
C ASN A 510 13.09 19.40 3.85
N PHE A 511 13.12 18.96 5.10
CA PHE A 511 14.24 18.24 5.70
C PHE A 511 13.68 16.96 6.31
N TYR A 512 13.69 15.86 5.54
CA TYR A 512 13.06 14.59 5.92
C TYR A 512 14.07 13.54 6.40
N CYS A 513 15.37 13.79 6.29
CA CYS A 513 16.39 12.79 6.57
C CYS A 513 16.67 12.66 8.07
N ALA A 514 16.71 11.41 8.57
CA ALA A 514 16.98 11.12 9.97
C ALA A 514 18.48 11.16 10.35
N MET A 515 19.39 11.25 9.37
CA MET A 515 20.85 11.29 9.61
C MET A 515 21.54 12.60 9.26
N CYS A 516 21.00 13.43 8.35
CA CYS A 516 21.65 14.70 7.96
C CYS A 516 20.64 15.81 7.64
N GLY A 517 21.09 17.08 7.69
CA GLY A 517 20.27 18.26 7.39
C GLY A 517 20.03 18.53 5.90
N ALA A 518 19.96 17.50 5.05
CA ALA A 518 19.85 17.69 3.61
C ALA A 518 18.46 18.19 3.17
N ASN A 519 18.43 19.34 2.48
CA ASN A 519 17.20 19.93 1.95
C ASN A 519 16.67 19.18 0.72
N ALA A 520 15.39 18.83 0.74
CA ALA A 520 14.64 18.06 -0.26
C ALA A 520 14.68 18.62 -1.68
N HIS A 521 14.99 19.90 -1.87
CA HIS A 521 15.18 20.50 -3.20
C HIS A 521 16.57 20.20 -3.76
N ARG A 522 17.57 20.09 -2.89
CA ARG A 522 19.00 19.93 -3.22
C ARG A 522 19.52 18.51 -3.10
N VAL A 523 18.73 17.53 -2.66
CA VAL A 523 19.18 16.13 -2.49
C VAL A 523 19.70 15.45 -3.76
N HIS A 524 19.43 16.02 -4.94
CA HIS A 524 19.94 15.56 -6.23
C HIS A 524 21.33 16.14 -6.58
N GLU A 525 21.84 17.09 -5.81
CA GLU A 525 23.18 17.69 -5.88
C GLU A 525 24.16 16.85 -5.03
N LEU A 526 24.91 15.92 -5.63
CA LEU A 526 25.81 15.04 -4.86
C LEU A 526 26.88 15.81 -4.10
N ASP A 527 27.41 16.90 -4.64
CA ASP A 527 28.41 17.76 -3.99
C ASP A 527 27.90 18.52 -2.77
N TYR A 528 26.58 18.64 -2.63
CA TYR A 528 25.91 19.07 -1.40
C TYR A 528 25.69 17.87 -0.47
N VAL A 529 24.98 16.82 -0.90
CA VAL A 529 24.63 15.70 0.01
C VAL A 529 25.82 14.85 0.48
N PHE A 530 26.96 14.88 -0.22
CA PHE A 530 28.20 14.22 0.21
C PHE A 530 28.94 15.02 1.29
N ARG A 531 28.59 16.30 1.47
CA ARG A 531 29.15 17.22 2.47
C ARG A 531 28.14 17.64 3.54
N CYS A 532 26.92 17.10 3.51
CA CYS A 532 25.96 17.22 4.60
C CYS A 532 26.46 16.38 5.79
N PRO A 533 26.83 16.98 6.94
CA PRO A 533 27.41 16.25 8.05
C PRO A 533 26.39 15.31 8.71
N HIS A 534 26.89 14.29 9.41
CA HIS A 534 26.06 13.45 10.26
C HIS A 534 25.57 14.24 11.49
N VAL A 535 24.25 14.25 11.72
CA VAL A 535 23.59 14.95 12.83
C VAL A 535 23.09 13.91 13.84
N SER A 536 23.86 13.72 14.91
CA SER A 536 23.60 12.70 15.93
C SER A 536 22.44 13.07 16.87
N LEU A 537 22.04 12.12 17.72
CA LEU A 537 20.99 12.35 18.71
C LEU A 537 21.34 13.46 19.71
N GLU A 538 22.62 13.61 20.04
CA GLU A 538 23.14 14.69 20.87
C GLU A 538 23.10 16.04 20.13
N ASP A 539 23.47 16.08 18.84
CA ASP A 539 23.35 17.32 18.06
C ASP A 539 21.89 17.77 17.97
N ARG A 540 20.95 16.83 17.80
CA ARG A 540 19.50 17.07 17.77
C ARG A 540 18.99 17.62 19.10
N GLN A 541 19.45 17.06 20.22
CA GLN A 541 19.17 17.57 21.57
C GLN A 541 19.70 19.01 21.74
N GLN A 542 20.95 19.27 21.34
CA GLN A 542 21.58 20.59 21.48
C GLN A 542 21.00 21.64 20.50
N LEU A 543 20.58 21.25 19.30
CA LEU A 543 19.86 22.12 18.37
C LEU A 543 18.52 22.58 18.97
N VAL A 544 17.73 21.65 19.51
CA VAL A 544 16.46 21.99 20.17
C VAL A 544 16.65 22.91 21.38
N PHE A 545 17.74 22.74 22.15
CA PHE A 545 18.07 23.65 23.25
C PHE A 545 18.58 25.03 22.83
N LYS A 546 19.14 25.17 21.62
CA LYS A 546 19.58 26.46 21.07
C LYS A 546 18.44 27.29 20.47
N GLY A 547 17.24 26.73 20.32
CA GLY A 547 16.14 27.35 19.59
C GLY A 547 15.78 28.77 20.07
N PRO A 548 15.44 29.69 19.15
CA PRO A 548 15.27 31.11 19.43
C PRO A 548 14.22 31.40 20.51
N HIS A 549 14.59 32.29 21.43
CA HIS A 549 13.71 32.79 22.49
C HIS A 549 13.00 34.08 22.05
N GLY A 550 11.68 34.03 21.85
CA GLY A 550 10.81 35.20 22.05
C GLY A 550 10.21 35.91 20.83
N GLU A 551 10.36 35.42 19.60
CA GLU A 551 9.76 36.05 18.41
C GLU A 551 8.33 35.58 18.10
N LYS A 552 7.67 36.24 17.12
CA LYS A 552 6.28 35.92 16.75
C LYS A 552 6.21 34.54 16.10
N LYS A 553 5.20 33.75 16.48
CA LYS A 553 5.03 32.34 16.10
C LYS A 553 5.46 31.97 14.67
N LYS A 554 5.02 32.69 13.62
CA LYS A 554 5.31 32.30 12.24
C LYS A 554 6.74 32.63 11.80
N GLU A 555 7.25 33.80 12.17
CA GLU A 555 8.64 34.20 11.93
C GLU A 555 9.58 33.21 12.64
N LEU A 556 9.23 32.86 13.88
CA LEU A 556 9.87 31.81 14.67
C LEU A 556 9.75 30.41 14.03
N GLU A 557 8.58 30.01 13.50
CA GLU A 557 8.36 28.69 12.87
C GLU A 557 9.18 28.49 11.59
N ASP A 558 9.35 29.52 10.76
CA ASP A 558 10.18 29.44 9.57
C ASP A 558 11.69 29.52 9.92
N LEU A 559 12.11 30.35 10.89
CA LEU A 559 13.48 30.35 11.46
C LEU A 559 13.84 28.98 12.06
N LEU A 560 13.03 28.47 12.98
CA LEU A 560 13.21 27.15 13.61
C LEU A 560 13.32 26.04 12.56
N LYS A 561 12.54 26.10 11.48
CA LYS A 561 12.54 25.08 10.44
C LYS A 561 13.84 25.02 9.64
N ASP A 562 14.47 26.17 9.39
CA ASP A 562 15.74 26.25 8.68
C ASP A 562 16.96 26.11 9.63
N GLU A 563 16.91 26.62 10.88
CA GLU A 563 17.96 26.41 11.89
C GLU A 563 18.03 24.98 12.43
N LEU A 564 16.88 24.37 12.75
CA LEU A 564 16.81 23.01 13.26
C LEU A 564 16.83 21.96 12.14
N HIS A 565 16.91 22.37 10.87
CA HIS A 565 16.85 21.51 9.69
C HIS A 565 15.72 20.46 9.78
N GLY A 566 14.50 20.91 10.14
CA GLY A 566 13.34 20.05 10.33
C GLY A 566 13.32 19.13 11.55
N VAL A 567 14.26 19.24 12.50
CA VAL A 567 14.10 18.65 13.84
C VAL A 567 12.96 19.40 14.56
N GLN A 568 11.97 18.66 15.08
CA GLN A 568 10.77 19.22 15.71
C GLN A 568 10.70 18.98 17.22
N ARG A 569 11.53 18.08 17.74
CA ARG A 569 11.62 17.70 19.16
C ARG A 569 12.97 17.05 19.44
N VAL A 570 13.33 16.90 20.72
CA VAL A 570 14.42 16.00 21.11
C VAL A 570 14.15 14.57 20.62
N PRO A 571 15.19 13.73 20.41
CA PRO A 571 15.04 12.31 20.09
C PRO A 571 14.06 11.58 21.01
N ALA A 572 13.37 10.56 20.49
CA ALA A 572 12.23 9.94 21.18
C ALA A 572 12.57 9.43 22.59
N LEU A 573 13.75 8.83 22.78
CA LEU A 573 14.23 8.35 24.09
C LEU A 573 14.51 9.47 25.11
N LEU A 574 14.76 10.70 24.66
CA LEU A 574 15.00 11.86 25.53
C LEU A 574 13.72 12.65 25.83
N PHE A 575 12.58 12.32 25.21
CA PHE A 575 11.36 13.14 25.28
C PHE A 575 10.84 13.40 26.70
N THR A 576 10.86 12.39 27.58
CA THR A 576 10.38 12.51 28.97
C THR A 576 11.40 13.11 29.93
N SER A 577 12.64 13.33 29.48
CA SER A 577 13.75 13.83 30.30
C SER A 577 14.79 14.51 29.40
N PRO A 578 14.45 15.64 28.73
CA PRO A 578 15.29 16.21 27.68
C PRO A 578 16.68 16.62 28.16
N ASN A 579 16.86 16.87 29.46
CA ASN A 579 18.13 17.28 30.06
C ASN A 579 19.03 16.09 30.49
N LYS A 580 18.60 14.83 30.36
CA LYS A 580 19.47 13.65 30.58
C LYS A 580 20.51 13.56 29.47
N THR A 581 21.74 13.13 29.79
CA THR A 581 22.74 12.76 28.77
C THR A 581 22.40 11.39 28.18
N LEU A 582 22.78 11.12 26.93
CA LEU A 582 22.61 9.79 26.33
C LEU A 582 23.35 8.70 27.11
N GLU A 583 24.46 9.01 27.77
CA GLU A 583 25.18 8.11 28.66
C GLU A 583 24.34 7.72 29.89
N SER A 584 23.65 8.68 30.53
CA SER A 584 22.79 8.44 31.70
C SER A 584 21.54 7.57 31.44
N ILE A 585 21.31 7.16 30.18
CA ILE A 585 20.27 6.22 29.77
C ILE A 585 20.82 5.04 28.95
N ASN A 586 22.12 4.72 29.09
CA ASN A 586 22.81 3.64 28.38
C ASN A 586 22.75 3.73 26.82
N CYS A 587 22.56 4.93 26.27
CA CYS A 587 22.42 5.22 24.83
C CYS A 587 23.56 6.07 24.25
N ALA A 588 24.70 6.23 24.94
CA ALA A 588 25.86 7.00 24.43
C ALA A 588 26.38 6.51 23.05
N GLY A 589 26.11 5.24 22.71
CA GLY A 589 26.41 4.65 21.40
C GLY A 589 25.16 4.33 20.56
N TYR A 590 24.04 5.02 20.74
CA TYR A 590 22.80 4.77 19.98
C TYR A 590 22.72 5.68 18.74
N GLU A 591 22.76 5.08 17.55
CA GLU A 591 22.71 5.79 16.26
C GLU A 591 21.52 5.30 15.42
N ILE A 592 20.97 6.17 14.55
CA ILE A 592 19.86 5.83 13.64
C ILE A 592 20.43 5.62 12.24
N LEU A 593 20.11 4.50 11.61
CA LEU A 593 20.69 4.14 10.30
C LEU A 593 20.09 4.95 9.15
N GLY A 594 20.94 5.62 8.36
CA GLY A 594 20.52 6.46 7.24
C GLY A 594 20.08 5.69 6.01
N PHE A 595 20.40 4.40 5.91
CA PHE A 595 20.07 3.53 4.80
C PHE A 595 19.45 2.21 5.27
N GLU A 596 18.38 1.77 4.61
CA GLU A 596 17.69 0.51 4.87
C GLU A 596 17.42 -0.19 3.51
N PRO A 597 18.03 -1.36 3.22
CA PRO A 597 17.97 -1.96 1.88
C PRO A 597 16.58 -2.29 1.36
N LEU A 598 15.67 -2.81 2.21
CA LEU A 598 14.34 -3.25 1.77
C LEU A 598 13.53 -2.09 1.17
N HIS A 599 13.52 -0.95 1.86
CA HIS A 599 12.81 0.25 1.43
C HIS A 599 13.60 1.03 0.39
N ASP A 600 14.85 1.39 0.68
CA ASP A 600 15.59 2.38 -0.12
C ASP A 600 15.93 1.81 -1.51
N ILE A 601 16.47 0.58 -1.61
CA ILE A 601 16.73 -0.07 -2.91
C ILE A 601 15.43 -0.51 -3.57
N GLY A 602 14.50 -1.12 -2.82
CA GLY A 602 13.23 -1.62 -3.37
C GLY A 602 12.40 -0.52 -4.04
N LYS A 603 12.32 0.66 -3.41
CA LYS A 603 11.60 1.82 -3.96
C LYS A 603 12.36 2.51 -5.08
N HIS A 604 13.70 2.53 -5.05
CA HIS A 604 14.48 3.05 -6.17
C HIS A 604 14.33 2.18 -7.43
N ILE A 605 14.36 0.85 -7.31
CA ILE A 605 14.09 -0.06 -8.44
C ILE A 605 12.65 0.13 -8.97
N GLU A 606 11.65 0.22 -8.08
CA GLU A 606 10.25 0.48 -8.46
C GLU A 606 10.09 1.83 -9.20
N ASN A 607 10.74 2.89 -8.72
CA ASN A 607 10.74 4.20 -9.37
C ASN A 607 11.45 4.15 -10.74
N LEU A 608 12.63 3.54 -10.82
CA LEU A 608 13.40 3.42 -12.06
C LEU A 608 12.61 2.63 -13.12
N PHE A 609 11.97 1.52 -12.77
CA PHE A 609 11.14 0.75 -13.69
C PHE A 609 9.85 1.44 -14.10
N CYS A 610 9.33 2.35 -13.29
CA CYS A 610 8.18 3.18 -13.65
C CYS A 610 8.56 4.25 -14.68
N GLU A 611 9.74 4.87 -14.52
CA GLU A 611 10.15 6.08 -15.25
C GLU A 611 11.00 5.77 -16.50
N LEU A 612 12.03 4.91 -16.40
CA LEU A 612 12.95 4.56 -17.48
C LEU A 612 12.27 4.23 -18.82
N PRO A 613 11.14 3.49 -18.87
CA PRO A 613 10.53 3.11 -20.15
C PRO A 613 10.02 4.27 -21.01
N ASP A 614 9.93 5.50 -20.49
CA ASP A 614 9.52 6.68 -21.26
C ASP A 614 10.71 7.60 -21.61
N HIS A 615 11.93 7.24 -21.20
CA HIS A 615 13.21 7.84 -21.65
C HIS A 615 13.95 6.97 -22.68
N LEU A 616 13.34 5.86 -23.09
CA LEU A 616 13.88 4.91 -24.08
C LEU A 616 13.24 5.07 -25.46
N PRO A 617 13.96 4.77 -26.55
CA PRO A 617 13.38 4.57 -27.88
C PRO A 617 12.24 3.55 -27.87
N THR A 618 11.24 3.72 -28.73
CA THR A 618 9.97 2.95 -28.70
C THR A 618 10.16 1.43 -28.72
N ASN A 619 11.17 0.93 -29.45
CA ASN A 619 11.55 -0.48 -29.48
C ASN A 619 12.14 -0.96 -28.14
N GLU A 620 13.11 -0.23 -27.58
CA GLU A 620 13.73 -0.54 -26.28
C GLU A 620 12.70 -0.45 -25.14
N ALA A 621 11.88 0.60 -25.15
CA ALA A 621 10.75 0.80 -24.24
C ALA A 621 9.74 -0.35 -24.29
N SER A 622 9.39 -0.83 -25.50
CA SER A 622 8.46 -1.94 -25.68
C SER A 622 9.04 -3.26 -25.16
N LYS A 623 10.33 -3.52 -25.42
CA LYS A 623 11.04 -4.69 -24.90
C LYS A 623 11.09 -4.67 -23.36
N LEU A 624 11.46 -3.54 -22.76
CA LEU A 624 11.47 -3.35 -21.30
C LEU A 624 10.07 -3.55 -20.69
N LYS A 625 9.03 -2.92 -21.26
CA LYS A 625 7.63 -3.06 -20.80
C LYS A 625 7.16 -4.52 -20.87
N ALA A 626 7.55 -5.28 -21.90
CA ALA A 626 7.25 -6.71 -22.00
C ALA A 626 7.97 -7.56 -20.92
N ILE A 627 9.27 -7.34 -20.69
CA ILE A 627 10.05 -8.07 -19.68
C ILE A 627 9.50 -7.80 -18.27
N LEU A 628 9.19 -6.54 -17.94
CA LEU A 628 8.57 -6.18 -16.66
C LEU A 628 7.19 -6.84 -16.47
N GLN A 629 6.37 -6.91 -17.53
CA GLN A 629 5.08 -7.59 -17.47
C GLN A 629 5.23 -9.10 -17.20
N LEU A 630 6.28 -9.75 -17.70
CA LEU A 630 6.59 -11.15 -17.39
C LEU A 630 7.12 -11.34 -15.95
N CYS A 631 8.01 -10.47 -15.47
CA CYS A 631 8.65 -10.63 -14.16
C CYS A 631 7.74 -10.29 -12.97
N ILE A 632 6.94 -9.22 -13.09
CA ILE A 632 6.17 -8.64 -11.98
C ILE A 632 4.72 -8.28 -12.34
N GLY A 633 4.33 -8.36 -13.62
CA GLY A 633 3.00 -7.93 -14.08
C GLY A 633 1.83 -8.86 -13.70
N GLY A 634 2.10 -10.07 -13.22
CA GLY A 634 1.10 -11.04 -12.76
C GLY A 634 0.87 -11.06 -11.24
N LYS A 635 1.50 -10.16 -10.46
CA LYS A 635 1.50 -10.19 -8.99
C LYS A 635 0.60 -9.09 -8.43
N ASP A 636 -0.45 -9.47 -7.68
CA ASP A 636 -1.38 -8.53 -6.99
C ASP A 636 -0.67 -7.68 -5.92
N THR A 637 0.38 -8.22 -5.31
CA THR A 637 1.28 -7.52 -4.38
C THR A 637 2.72 -7.86 -4.76
N LYS A 638 3.56 -6.84 -4.91
CA LYS A 638 5.00 -6.97 -5.24
C LYS A 638 5.82 -6.63 -4.01
N ARG A 639 6.77 -7.49 -3.64
CA ARG A 639 7.76 -7.25 -2.58
C ARG A 639 9.08 -6.78 -3.20
N THR A 640 9.98 -6.22 -2.41
CA THR A 640 11.29 -5.78 -2.89
C THR A 640 12.06 -6.91 -3.58
N ILE A 641 12.03 -8.15 -3.08
CA ILE A 641 12.62 -9.29 -3.81
C ILE A 641 12.07 -9.46 -5.23
N ASP A 642 10.79 -9.22 -5.48
CA ASP A 642 10.22 -9.30 -6.83
C ASP A 642 10.84 -8.24 -7.76
N TYR A 643 11.19 -7.06 -7.22
CA TYR A 643 11.93 -6.02 -7.91
C TYR A 643 13.43 -6.34 -8.07
N ARG A 644 14.09 -6.87 -7.03
CA ARG A 644 15.51 -7.31 -7.03
C ARG A 644 15.78 -8.38 -8.08
N CYS A 645 14.93 -9.42 -8.13
CA CYS A 645 14.99 -10.46 -9.16
C CYS A 645 14.69 -9.91 -10.55
N ALA A 646 13.68 -9.03 -10.68
CA ALA A 646 13.36 -8.41 -11.96
C ALA A 646 14.50 -7.52 -12.49
N LEU A 647 15.26 -6.84 -11.63
CA LEU A 647 16.43 -6.05 -12.03
C LEU A 647 17.52 -6.91 -12.67
N ILE A 648 17.83 -8.08 -12.10
CA ILE A 648 18.79 -9.02 -12.68
C ILE A 648 18.28 -9.53 -14.04
N VAL A 649 17.01 -9.94 -14.13
CA VAL A 649 16.43 -10.44 -15.38
C VAL A 649 16.37 -9.36 -16.47
N VAL A 650 16.00 -8.12 -16.12
CA VAL A 650 15.97 -6.97 -17.03
C VAL A 650 17.37 -6.59 -17.49
N SER A 651 18.36 -6.48 -16.59
CA SER A 651 19.77 -6.26 -16.94
C SER A 651 20.26 -7.32 -17.92
N ASN A 652 19.98 -8.60 -17.67
CA ASN A 652 20.48 -9.67 -18.52
C ASN A 652 19.78 -9.69 -19.90
N GLN A 653 18.45 -9.60 -19.93
CA GLN A 653 17.68 -9.70 -21.18
C GLN A 653 17.75 -8.46 -22.08
N LEU A 654 18.14 -7.29 -21.55
CA LEU A 654 18.38 -6.08 -22.35
C LEU A 654 19.83 -5.98 -22.87
N ARG A 655 20.77 -6.76 -22.34
CA ARG A 655 22.19 -6.73 -22.71
C ARG A 655 22.40 -6.87 -24.21
N GLY A 656 23.21 -5.96 -24.78
CA GLY A 656 23.48 -5.89 -26.22
C GLY A 656 22.31 -5.40 -27.10
N SER A 657 21.18 -4.98 -26.51
CA SER A 657 19.98 -4.55 -27.25
C SER A 657 19.40 -3.20 -26.81
N VAL A 658 20.09 -2.50 -25.93
CA VAL A 658 19.78 -1.14 -25.47
C VAL A 658 21.03 -0.28 -25.48
N ASN A 659 20.87 1.04 -25.39
CA ASN A 659 21.99 1.98 -25.29
C ASN A 659 22.99 1.57 -24.17
N PRO A 660 24.31 1.58 -24.40
CA PRO A 660 25.30 1.20 -23.37
C PRO A 660 25.19 1.97 -22.04
N LYS A 661 24.74 3.23 -22.05
CA LYS A 661 24.49 4.00 -20.81
C LYS A 661 23.29 3.45 -20.02
N VAL A 662 22.25 2.98 -20.70
CA VAL A 662 21.07 2.33 -20.09
C VAL A 662 21.46 0.97 -19.52
N GLN A 663 22.25 0.19 -20.25
CA GLN A 663 22.76 -1.08 -19.73
C GLN A 663 23.60 -0.86 -18.47
N LEU A 664 24.49 0.14 -18.49
CA LEU A 664 25.34 0.48 -17.34
C LEU A 664 24.55 1.04 -16.15
N LEU A 665 23.44 1.76 -16.39
CA LEU A 665 22.52 2.22 -15.36
C LEU A 665 21.85 1.04 -14.62
N LEU A 666 21.47 0.00 -15.37
CA LEU A 666 20.91 -1.23 -14.82
C LEU A 666 21.98 -2.06 -14.09
N ASP A 667 23.14 -2.25 -14.72
CA ASP A 667 24.25 -3.04 -14.18
C ASP A 667 24.80 -2.44 -12.87
N THR A 668 25.00 -1.12 -12.82
CA THR A 668 25.41 -0.45 -11.57
C THR A 668 24.40 -0.66 -10.44
N LEU A 669 23.08 -0.64 -10.73
CA LEU A 669 22.08 -0.90 -9.70
C LEU A 669 22.03 -2.39 -9.28
N VAL A 670 22.32 -3.31 -10.21
CA VAL A 670 22.47 -4.74 -9.89
C VAL A 670 23.62 -4.95 -8.90
N GLU A 671 24.77 -4.32 -9.13
CA GLU A 671 25.90 -4.48 -8.22
C GLU A 671 25.69 -3.74 -6.87
N ILE A 672 25.00 -2.59 -6.87
CA ILE A 672 24.59 -1.88 -5.65
C ILE A 672 23.70 -2.78 -4.76
N GLN A 673 22.73 -3.49 -5.33
CA GLN A 673 21.89 -4.41 -4.55
C GLN A 673 22.60 -5.71 -4.13
N GLU A 674 23.73 -6.06 -4.75
CA GLU A 674 24.56 -7.18 -4.30
C GLU A 674 25.31 -6.77 -3.03
N VAL A 675 26.09 -5.68 -3.10
CA VAL A 675 26.90 -5.22 -1.95
C VAL A 675 26.03 -4.82 -0.76
N ALA A 676 24.84 -4.24 -0.98
CA ALA A 676 23.92 -3.86 0.09
C ALA A 676 23.24 -5.03 0.83
N TYR A 677 23.23 -6.24 0.26
CA TYR A 677 22.61 -7.44 0.84
C TYR A 677 23.62 -8.52 1.27
N ASN A 678 24.89 -8.34 0.92
CA ASN A 678 25.99 -9.21 1.34
C ASN A 678 26.16 -9.23 2.87
N SER A 679 26.56 -10.39 3.39
CA SER A 679 26.86 -10.62 4.81
C SER A 679 28.13 -9.88 5.27
N GLU A 680 28.25 -9.70 6.59
CA GLU A 680 29.36 -9.00 7.24
C GLU A 680 30.73 -9.63 6.92
N GLU A 681 30.79 -10.92 6.58
CA GLU A 681 32.02 -11.62 6.15
C GLU A 681 32.54 -11.15 4.77
N HIS A 682 31.71 -10.50 3.95
CA HIS A 682 32.07 -9.94 2.64
C HIS A 682 32.33 -8.42 2.69
N ARG A 683 32.35 -7.82 3.88
CA ARG A 683 32.56 -6.39 4.10
C ARG A 683 34.06 -6.09 4.21
N THR A 684 34.66 -5.68 3.10
CA THR A 684 36.11 -5.54 2.93
C THR A 684 36.46 -4.18 2.32
N PRO A 685 37.70 -3.67 2.45
CA PRO A 685 38.10 -2.41 1.83
C PRO A 685 37.75 -2.33 0.33
N ARG A 686 37.97 -3.42 -0.41
CA ARG A 686 37.57 -3.56 -1.82
C ARG A 686 36.06 -3.44 -2.03
N SER A 687 35.22 -4.09 -1.21
CA SER A 687 33.76 -4.02 -1.39
C SER A 687 33.18 -2.66 -0.94
N VAL A 688 33.77 -2.01 0.06
CA VAL A 688 33.48 -0.61 0.43
C VAL A 688 33.83 0.36 -0.71
N LEU A 689 35.04 0.30 -1.27
CA LEU A 689 35.46 1.13 -2.40
C LEU A 689 34.54 0.91 -3.61
N ARG A 690 34.23 -0.34 -3.95
CA ARG A 690 33.29 -0.68 -5.02
C ARG A 690 31.92 -0.04 -4.78
N PHE A 691 31.40 -0.10 -3.54
CA PHE A 691 30.08 0.44 -3.22
C PHE A 691 30.03 1.95 -3.40
N HIS A 692 31.04 2.69 -2.88
CA HIS A 692 31.21 4.12 -3.13
C HIS A 692 31.20 4.43 -4.64
N ASN A 693 32.05 3.76 -5.43
CA ASN A 693 32.25 4.06 -6.85
C ASN A 693 31.02 3.74 -7.71
N LEU A 694 30.39 2.58 -7.49
CA LEU A 694 29.15 2.19 -8.16
C LEU A 694 28.03 3.18 -7.90
N ILE A 695 27.88 3.62 -6.65
CA ILE A 695 26.83 4.57 -6.23
C ILE A 695 26.99 5.93 -6.90
N TRP A 696 28.20 6.48 -6.95
CA TRP A 696 28.46 7.74 -7.66
C TRP A 696 28.18 7.61 -9.16
N ARG A 697 28.70 6.53 -9.77
CA ARG A 697 28.51 6.23 -11.20
C ARG A 697 27.05 6.03 -11.55
N HIS A 698 26.29 5.32 -10.71
CA HIS A 698 24.85 5.12 -10.87
C HIS A 698 24.08 6.45 -10.81
N ALA A 699 24.39 7.33 -9.85
CA ALA A 699 23.77 8.63 -9.73
C ALA A 699 24.10 9.56 -10.93
N MET A 700 25.33 9.53 -11.47
CA MET A 700 25.66 10.21 -12.73
C MET A 700 24.89 9.61 -13.91
N LEU A 701 24.71 8.29 -13.95
CA LEU A 701 23.94 7.63 -14.99
C LEU A 701 22.45 8.01 -14.92
N CYS A 702 21.83 8.08 -13.74
CA CYS A 702 20.47 8.62 -13.55
C CYS A 702 20.35 10.03 -14.16
N ARG A 703 21.24 10.95 -13.79
CA ARG A 703 21.29 12.32 -14.36
C ARG A 703 21.42 12.30 -15.89
N SER A 704 22.19 11.38 -16.46
CA SER A 704 22.48 11.34 -17.90
C SER A 704 21.47 10.56 -18.77
N VAL A 705 20.62 9.72 -18.17
CA VAL A 705 19.66 8.84 -18.86
C VAL A 705 18.20 9.21 -18.57
N ILE A 706 17.91 9.60 -17.32
CA ILE A 706 16.58 10.03 -16.86
C ILE A 706 16.48 11.56 -16.78
N GLY A 707 17.58 12.22 -16.39
CA GLY A 707 17.60 13.67 -16.19
C GLY A 707 16.62 14.11 -15.10
N PHE A 708 16.12 15.34 -15.21
CA PHE A 708 15.15 15.92 -14.26
C PHE A 708 13.76 16.13 -14.87
N SER A 709 13.60 15.97 -16.18
CA SER A 709 12.35 16.10 -16.94
C SER A 709 11.51 14.82 -16.87
N LEU A 710 11.16 14.44 -15.65
CA LEU A 710 10.42 13.21 -15.33
C LEU A 710 8.97 13.26 -15.83
N LYS A 711 8.42 12.10 -16.19
CA LYS A 711 7.12 11.94 -16.87
C LYS A 711 6.10 11.15 -16.07
N GLN A 712 6.53 10.19 -15.24
CA GLN A 712 5.64 9.35 -14.42
C GLN A 712 5.63 9.76 -12.94
N MET A 713 6.57 10.62 -12.50
CA MET A 713 6.62 11.14 -11.14
C MET A 713 7.36 12.47 -11.01
N SER A 714 7.30 13.09 -9.83
CA SER A 714 8.05 14.30 -9.51
C SER A 714 9.51 14.01 -9.12
N THR A 715 10.38 15.00 -9.26
CA THR A 715 11.79 14.96 -8.82
C THR A 715 11.93 14.57 -7.35
N ARG A 716 11.02 15.06 -6.50
CA ARG A 716 10.95 14.72 -5.06
C ARG A 716 10.49 13.28 -4.77
N LYS A 717 9.95 12.55 -5.76
CA LYS A 717 9.67 11.10 -5.64
C LYS A 717 10.82 10.25 -6.21
N PHE A 718 11.38 10.62 -7.36
CA PHE A 718 12.49 9.87 -7.97
C PHE A 718 13.80 10.08 -7.23
N TYR A 719 14.27 11.34 -7.13
CA TYR A 719 15.52 11.74 -6.48
C TYR A 719 15.35 12.08 -4.98
N GLY A 720 14.15 11.88 -4.43
CA GLY A 720 13.86 12.10 -3.02
C GLY A 720 14.38 10.98 -2.11
N ASN A 721 13.76 10.88 -0.94
CA ASN A 721 14.23 10.12 0.21
C ASN A 721 14.93 8.78 -0.07
N TYR A 722 14.28 7.84 -0.78
CA TYR A 722 14.88 6.53 -1.10
C TYR A 722 16.17 6.64 -1.95
N PHE A 723 16.17 7.55 -2.93
CA PHE A 723 17.37 7.87 -3.73
C PHE A 723 18.35 8.80 -3.01
N HIS A 724 17.96 9.50 -1.93
CA HIS A 724 18.91 10.26 -1.10
C HIS A 724 19.71 9.32 -0.17
N ASN A 725 19.03 8.36 0.44
CA ASN A 725 19.60 7.42 1.42
C ASN A 725 20.69 6.52 0.81
N ILE A 726 20.50 6.06 -0.44
CA ILE A 726 21.51 5.26 -1.16
C ILE A 726 22.85 6.01 -1.29
N PRO A 727 22.97 7.17 -1.98
CA PRO A 727 24.23 7.86 -2.20
C PRO A 727 24.75 8.66 -1.00
N ALA A 728 23.88 9.24 -0.17
CA ALA A 728 24.33 9.96 1.02
C ALA A 728 24.82 8.98 2.10
N HIS A 729 24.06 7.92 2.40
CA HIS A 729 24.26 7.17 3.64
C HIS A 729 24.77 5.74 3.46
N ALA A 730 24.35 5.00 2.43
CA ALA A 730 24.76 3.60 2.29
C ALA A 730 26.28 3.35 2.30
N PRO A 731 27.15 4.16 1.63
CA PRO A 731 28.59 3.94 1.63
C PRO A 731 29.24 4.13 3.01
N ILE A 732 28.85 5.19 3.75
CA ILE A 732 29.38 5.43 5.11
C ILE A 732 28.82 4.41 6.10
N GLN A 733 27.57 3.99 5.93
CA GLN A 733 27.01 2.90 6.73
C GLN A 733 27.80 1.61 6.53
N ASN A 734 28.13 1.24 5.29
CA ASN A 734 28.91 0.04 4.98
C ASN A 734 30.39 0.10 5.44
N ARG A 735 30.92 1.27 5.79
CA ARG A 735 32.22 1.39 6.47
C ARG A 735 32.18 0.90 7.92
N LEU A 736 31.01 0.94 8.58
CA LEU A 736 30.84 0.54 9.98
C LEU A 736 30.03 -0.76 10.19
N ILE A 737 29.01 -1.04 9.36
CA ILE A 737 28.07 -2.16 9.52
C ILE A 737 27.54 -2.62 8.15
N SER A 738 27.45 -3.94 7.89
CA SER A 738 26.89 -4.45 6.64
C SER A 738 25.46 -3.97 6.39
N GLY A 739 25.12 -3.75 5.11
CA GLY A 739 23.74 -3.46 4.70
C GLY A 739 22.76 -4.57 5.10
N ARG A 740 23.20 -5.85 5.11
CA ARG A 740 22.40 -7.00 5.55
C ARG A 740 21.92 -6.86 6.98
N SER A 741 22.77 -6.44 7.93
CA SER A 741 22.37 -6.22 9.33
C SER A 741 21.33 -5.09 9.49
N ALA A 742 21.24 -4.17 8.52
CA ALA A 742 20.24 -3.10 8.49
C ALA A 742 18.93 -3.49 7.79
N ASN A 743 18.87 -4.64 7.11
CA ASN A 743 17.70 -5.10 6.34
C ASN A 743 16.49 -5.41 7.24
N THR A 744 15.30 -5.01 6.80
CA THR A 744 14.04 -5.18 7.53
C THR A 744 13.11 -6.29 7.01
N GLU A 745 13.59 -7.14 6.10
CA GLU A 745 12.76 -8.15 5.41
C GLU A 745 12.13 -9.20 6.33
N GLU A 746 12.77 -9.64 7.41
CA GLU A 746 12.16 -10.60 8.34
C GLU A 746 11.23 -9.93 9.36
N GLN A 747 11.46 -8.64 9.66
CA GLN A 747 10.62 -7.81 10.53
C GLN A 747 9.25 -7.59 9.88
N GLU A 748 9.22 -7.23 8.59
CA GLU A 748 7.97 -7.18 7.80
C GLU A 748 7.26 -8.54 7.71
N ARG A 749 8.00 -9.66 7.68
CA ARG A 749 7.40 -11.02 7.66
C ARG A 749 6.77 -11.36 8.99
N VAL A 750 7.43 -11.09 10.11
CA VAL A 750 6.84 -11.24 11.45
C VAL A 750 5.62 -10.33 11.59
N PHE A 751 5.67 -9.08 11.12
CA PHE A 751 4.50 -8.19 11.11
C PHE A 751 3.36 -8.68 10.18
N THR A 752 3.69 -9.33 9.07
CA THR A 752 2.72 -10.00 8.19
C THR A 752 2.10 -11.23 8.86
N SER A 753 2.88 -12.03 9.60
CA SER A 753 2.34 -13.10 10.47
C SER A 753 1.44 -12.51 11.56
N ILE A 754 1.82 -11.42 12.25
CA ILE A 754 0.98 -10.72 13.24
C ILE A 754 -0.38 -10.32 12.65
N ASN A 755 -0.40 -9.78 11.43
CA ASN A 755 -1.63 -9.47 10.71
C ASN A 755 -2.48 -10.71 10.40
N ASN A 756 -1.87 -11.80 9.90
CA ASN A 756 -2.60 -13.02 9.57
C ASN A 756 -3.10 -13.77 10.81
N ILE A 757 -2.27 -13.91 11.85
CA ILE A 757 -2.63 -14.37 13.19
C ILE A 757 -3.86 -13.62 13.68
N THR A 758 -3.84 -12.28 13.65
CA THR A 758 -4.96 -11.48 14.19
C THR A 758 -6.24 -11.67 13.38
N ARG A 759 -6.14 -11.72 12.05
CA ARG A 759 -7.28 -11.99 11.13
C ARG A 759 -7.87 -13.39 11.29
N MET A 760 -7.08 -14.38 11.71
CA MET A 760 -7.51 -15.77 11.88
C MET A 760 -7.95 -16.12 13.30
N THR A 761 -7.55 -15.35 14.32
CA THR A 761 -7.61 -15.79 15.73
C THR A 761 -8.27 -14.81 16.69
N SER A 762 -8.41 -13.54 16.30
CA SER A 762 -9.20 -12.59 17.09
C SER A 762 -10.68 -12.66 16.70
N SER A 763 -11.57 -12.44 17.66
CA SER A 763 -12.97 -12.08 17.41
C SER A 763 -13.11 -10.62 16.93
N ASN A 764 -12.02 -10.01 16.45
CA ASN A 764 -11.78 -8.56 16.37
C ASN A 764 -11.92 -7.84 17.74
N HIS A 765 -11.91 -8.56 18.87
CA HIS A 765 -11.88 -7.94 20.19
C HIS A 765 -10.45 -7.54 20.58
N PRO A 766 -10.13 -6.24 20.79
CA PRO A 766 -8.74 -5.78 20.83
C PRO A 766 -7.89 -6.38 21.95
N ALA A 767 -8.45 -6.54 23.16
CA ALA A 767 -7.74 -7.10 24.31
C ALA A 767 -7.20 -8.52 24.08
N HIS A 768 -7.73 -9.26 23.09
CA HIS A 768 -7.27 -10.61 22.74
C HIS A 768 -6.18 -10.61 21.67
N ILE A 769 -5.96 -9.49 20.95
CA ILE A 769 -4.99 -9.40 19.85
C ILE A 769 -3.57 -9.58 20.38
N ILE A 770 -3.18 -8.75 21.36
CA ILE A 770 -1.79 -8.69 21.86
C ILE A 770 -1.37 -10.00 22.50
N GLY A 771 -2.21 -10.60 23.35
CA GLY A 771 -1.90 -11.90 23.98
C GLY A 771 -1.77 -13.04 22.96
N ASN A 772 -2.66 -13.09 21.95
CA ASN A 772 -2.57 -14.07 20.87
C ASN A 772 -1.32 -13.90 20.02
N VAL A 773 -0.88 -12.65 19.79
CA VAL A 773 0.34 -12.34 19.03
C VAL A 773 1.58 -12.91 19.70
N PHE A 774 1.82 -12.63 20.98
CA PHE A 774 3.00 -13.19 21.69
C PHE A 774 3.03 -14.71 21.62
N ILE A 775 1.94 -15.38 21.98
CA ILE A 775 1.84 -16.86 21.99
C ILE A 775 2.11 -17.45 20.59
N ARG A 776 1.52 -16.86 19.54
CA ARG A 776 1.53 -17.46 18.19
C ARG A 776 2.76 -17.11 17.38
N VAL A 777 3.40 -15.96 17.60
CA VAL A 777 4.70 -15.65 16.98
C VAL A 777 5.79 -16.57 17.54
N GLN A 778 5.77 -16.88 18.84
CA GLN A 778 6.66 -17.91 19.42
C GLN A 778 6.35 -19.30 18.84
N ALA A 779 5.09 -19.75 18.88
CA ALA A 779 4.74 -21.06 18.30
C ALA A 779 5.05 -21.17 16.79
N GLU A 780 4.96 -20.08 16.02
CA GLU A 780 5.43 -20.05 14.62
C GLU A 780 6.95 -20.09 14.48
N LYS A 781 7.74 -19.54 15.43
CA LYS A 781 9.20 -19.69 15.47
C LYS A 781 9.55 -21.16 15.74
N ASP A 782 8.94 -21.76 16.76
CA ASP A 782 9.24 -23.13 17.20
C ASP A 782 8.90 -24.15 16.11
N LEU A 783 7.74 -24.02 15.45
CA LEU A 783 7.32 -24.87 14.33
C LEU A 783 8.17 -24.70 13.06
N LYS A 784 8.97 -23.63 12.96
CA LYS A 784 9.87 -23.36 11.82
C LYS A 784 11.35 -23.56 12.17
N ALA A 785 11.68 -23.93 13.40
CA ALA A 785 13.06 -23.98 13.90
C ALA A 785 13.98 -24.96 13.15
N GLU A 786 13.42 -25.96 12.47
CA GLU A 786 14.13 -26.95 11.65
C GLU A 786 14.18 -26.59 10.15
N GLN A 787 13.56 -25.48 9.73
CA GLN A 787 13.53 -25.06 8.32
C GLN A 787 14.50 -23.91 8.04
N PRO A 788 15.12 -23.84 6.84
CA PRO A 788 15.90 -22.68 6.42
C PRO A 788 15.07 -21.38 6.51
N SER A 789 15.72 -20.26 6.83
CA SER A 789 15.02 -18.98 6.89
C SER A 789 14.44 -18.61 5.51
N THR A 790 13.33 -17.86 5.51
CA THR A 790 12.69 -17.50 4.24
C THR A 790 13.55 -16.50 3.47
N SER A 791 14.23 -15.58 4.16
CA SER A 791 15.27 -14.71 3.60
C SER A 791 16.43 -15.50 2.98
N ASP A 792 17.02 -16.49 3.65
CA ASP A 792 18.18 -17.23 3.10
C ASP A 792 17.80 -18.05 1.86
N THR A 793 16.62 -18.68 1.87
CA THR A 793 16.05 -19.38 0.70
C THR A 793 15.84 -18.42 -0.49
N GLN A 794 15.53 -17.16 -0.19
CA GLN A 794 15.25 -16.12 -1.17
C GLN A 794 16.51 -15.43 -1.69
N GLU A 795 17.49 -15.18 -0.85
CA GLU A 795 18.79 -14.65 -1.26
C GLU A 795 19.51 -15.67 -2.15
N ALA A 796 19.44 -16.98 -1.82
CA ALA A 796 19.92 -18.05 -2.70
C ALA A 796 19.24 -18.05 -4.09
N HIS A 797 17.97 -17.62 -4.19
CA HIS A 797 17.30 -17.45 -5.48
C HIS A 797 17.81 -16.20 -6.23
N VAL A 798 18.03 -15.07 -5.54
CA VAL A 798 18.65 -13.87 -6.11
C VAL A 798 20.06 -14.18 -6.62
N SER A 799 20.92 -14.82 -5.81
CA SER A 799 22.26 -15.24 -6.20
C SER A 799 22.25 -16.20 -7.40
N LYS A 800 21.31 -17.16 -7.45
CA LYS A 800 21.16 -18.06 -8.61
C LYS A 800 20.79 -17.32 -9.89
N LEU A 801 20.02 -16.23 -9.81
CA LEU A 801 19.78 -15.36 -10.96
C LEU A 801 21.04 -14.52 -11.30
N ALA A 802 21.75 -14.01 -10.29
CA ALA A 802 22.98 -13.23 -10.49
C ALA A 802 24.08 -14.04 -11.22
N CYS A 803 24.17 -15.35 -10.98
CA CYS A 803 25.06 -16.26 -11.73
C CYS A 803 24.79 -16.33 -13.25
N SER A 804 23.71 -15.72 -13.77
CA SER A 804 23.45 -15.60 -15.21
C SER A 804 24.05 -14.35 -15.85
N LEU A 805 24.62 -13.44 -15.05
CA LEU A 805 25.24 -12.19 -15.50
C LEU A 805 26.73 -12.39 -15.84
N PRO A 806 27.34 -11.50 -16.66
CA PRO A 806 28.78 -11.48 -16.84
C PRO A 806 29.50 -11.04 -15.55
N ASN A 807 30.76 -11.45 -15.39
CA ASN A 807 31.64 -10.88 -14.36
C ASN A 807 31.87 -9.40 -14.65
N PHE A 808 31.43 -8.53 -13.74
CA PHE A 808 31.66 -7.10 -13.83
C PHE A 808 33.12 -6.75 -13.50
N GLY A 809 33.73 -5.95 -14.38
CA GLY A 809 35.10 -5.48 -14.24
C GLY A 809 35.26 -4.29 -13.28
N ASN A 810 36.45 -3.69 -13.34
CA ASN A 810 36.82 -2.52 -12.55
C ASN A 810 35.93 -1.31 -12.85
N THR A 811 35.69 -0.45 -11.86
CA THR A 811 34.91 0.77 -12.08
C THR A 811 35.74 1.80 -12.84
N VAL A 812 35.47 1.95 -14.14
CA VAL A 812 36.08 2.98 -14.99
C VAL A 812 35.16 4.21 -15.09
N ILE A 813 35.67 5.37 -14.70
CA ILE A 813 35.00 6.68 -14.81
C ILE A 813 35.60 7.46 -16.01
N PRO A 814 34.81 7.73 -17.07
CA PRO A 814 35.33 8.41 -18.25
C PRO A 814 35.73 9.87 -18.00
N LYS A 815 36.85 10.31 -18.59
CA LYS A 815 37.39 11.67 -18.52
C LYS A 815 36.35 12.76 -18.80
N GLN A 816 35.48 12.54 -19.79
CA GLN A 816 34.40 13.46 -20.16
C GLN A 816 33.36 13.63 -19.04
N MET A 817 33.12 12.59 -18.25
CA MET A 817 32.23 12.63 -17.08
C MET A 817 32.86 13.45 -15.95
N LEU A 818 34.17 13.33 -15.75
CA LEU A 818 34.93 14.09 -14.74
C LEU A 818 34.89 15.60 -15.02
N VAL A 819 35.22 16.00 -16.25
CA VAL A 819 35.23 17.43 -16.66
C VAL A 819 33.84 18.06 -16.49
N SER A 820 32.78 17.33 -16.83
CA SER A 820 31.39 17.81 -16.72
C SER A 820 30.81 17.75 -15.29
N ASN A 821 31.47 17.09 -14.33
CA ASN A 821 30.95 16.85 -12.98
C ASN A 821 32.03 17.07 -11.90
N PHE A 822 32.93 18.03 -12.07
CA PHE A 822 34.11 18.19 -11.20
C PHE A 822 33.78 18.40 -9.71
N ARG A 823 32.73 19.16 -9.36
CA ARG A 823 32.31 19.36 -7.96
C ARG A 823 31.85 18.07 -7.26
N PRO A 824 30.86 17.32 -7.78
CA PRO A 824 30.45 16.05 -7.18
C PRO A 824 31.49 14.95 -7.36
N TRP A 825 32.44 15.09 -8.27
CA TRP A 825 33.63 14.23 -8.31
C TRP A 825 34.58 14.51 -7.13
N GLN A 826 34.93 15.77 -6.87
CA GLN A 826 35.77 16.12 -5.70
C GLN A 826 35.10 15.67 -4.39
N ALA A 827 33.79 15.89 -4.23
CA ALA A 827 33.05 15.43 -3.05
C ALA A 827 33.00 13.90 -2.92
N HIS A 828 33.14 13.16 -4.02
CA HIS A 828 33.31 11.70 -4.00
C HIS A 828 34.71 11.30 -3.52
N LEU A 829 35.76 11.95 -4.05
CA LEU A 829 37.14 11.75 -3.64
C LEU A 829 37.36 12.07 -2.15
N GLU A 830 36.71 13.10 -1.62
CA GLU A 830 36.69 13.43 -0.19
C GLU A 830 36.17 12.25 0.68
N ARG A 831 35.30 11.40 0.15
CA ARG A 831 34.71 10.23 0.85
C ARG A 831 35.44 8.89 0.62
N ILE A 832 36.45 8.87 -0.25
CA ILE A 832 37.36 7.73 -0.48
C ILE A 832 38.83 8.14 -0.38
N CYS A 833 39.11 9.26 0.28
CA CYS A 833 40.44 9.87 0.37
C CYS A 833 41.48 8.97 1.08
N ASP A 834 41.00 8.11 1.97
CA ASP A 834 41.74 7.03 2.62
C ASP A 834 42.25 5.97 1.64
N PHE A 835 41.51 5.68 0.56
CA PHE A 835 42.00 4.86 -0.56
C PHE A 835 42.97 5.63 -1.49
N LEU A 836 42.88 6.96 -1.54
CA LEU A 836 43.78 7.81 -2.33
C LEU A 836 45.15 7.99 -1.66
N LEU A 837 45.21 7.98 -0.32
CA LEU A 837 46.46 8.05 0.47
C LEU A 837 47.45 6.94 0.14
N ALA A 838 46.98 5.80 -0.39
CA ALA A 838 47.82 4.69 -0.85
C ALA A 838 48.63 5.03 -2.11
N GLY A 839 48.27 6.09 -2.83
CA GLY A 839 48.87 6.48 -4.11
C GLY A 839 48.23 5.80 -5.33
N GLU A 840 48.65 6.27 -6.51
CA GLU A 840 48.25 5.67 -7.79
C GLU A 840 48.83 4.25 -7.94
N GLY A 841 48.08 3.36 -8.60
CA GLY A 841 48.46 1.97 -8.85
C GLY A 841 48.02 0.98 -7.76
N ILE A 842 47.64 1.44 -6.56
CA ILE A 842 47.21 0.57 -5.45
C ILE A 842 45.70 0.28 -5.48
N TRP A 843 44.87 1.33 -5.45
CA TRP A 843 43.40 1.21 -5.47
C TRP A 843 42.75 1.87 -6.70
N TRP A 844 43.48 2.73 -7.38
CA TRP A 844 43.03 3.48 -8.55
C TRP A 844 44.20 3.77 -9.49
N ARG A 845 43.93 4.04 -10.77
CA ARG A 845 44.92 4.51 -11.75
C ARG A 845 44.31 5.38 -12.85
N THR A 846 45.13 6.23 -13.43
CA THR A 846 44.84 6.96 -14.67
C THR A 846 45.17 6.09 -15.88
N CYS A 847 44.19 5.86 -16.74
CA CYS A 847 44.39 5.17 -18.01
C CYS A 847 45.02 6.12 -19.05
N ASN A 848 45.69 5.58 -20.08
CA ASN A 848 46.39 6.37 -21.11
C ASN A 848 45.51 7.38 -21.87
N ASN A 849 44.18 7.20 -21.88
CA ASN A 849 43.21 8.13 -22.46
C ASN A 849 42.79 9.27 -21.49
N GLY A 850 43.15 9.15 -20.20
CA GLY A 850 42.77 10.04 -19.10
C GLY A 850 41.46 9.66 -18.40
N ASP A 851 40.93 8.46 -18.63
CA ASP A 851 39.88 7.88 -17.77
C ASP A 851 40.50 7.41 -16.45
N ILE A 852 39.68 7.27 -15.40
CA ILE A 852 40.12 6.80 -14.08
C ILE A 852 39.54 5.40 -13.82
N GLU A 853 40.39 4.43 -13.51
CA GLU A 853 40.00 3.05 -13.20
C GLU A 853 40.27 2.74 -11.72
N PHE A 854 39.25 2.26 -11.00
CA PHE A 854 39.41 1.72 -9.64
C PHE A 854 39.58 0.21 -9.65
N LEU A 855 40.53 -0.31 -8.88
CA LEU A 855 40.86 -1.74 -8.78
C LEU A 855 39.89 -2.47 -7.83
N ASP A 856 38.59 -2.31 -8.09
CA ASP A 856 37.50 -2.66 -7.17
C ASP A 856 36.67 -3.89 -7.60
N ALA A 857 37.00 -4.52 -8.75
CA ALA A 857 36.36 -5.76 -9.21
C ALA A 857 36.65 -6.97 -8.32
N LYS A 858 35.80 -8.00 -8.39
CA LYS A 858 35.92 -9.27 -7.64
C LYS A 858 37.23 -10.06 -7.91
N GLY A 859 38.01 -9.68 -8.93
CA GLY A 859 39.32 -10.28 -9.23
C GLY A 859 40.52 -9.61 -8.56
N ASN A 860 40.32 -8.48 -7.86
CA ASN A 860 41.40 -7.78 -7.13
C ASN A 860 41.44 -8.23 -5.65
N PRO A 861 42.57 -8.04 -4.93
CA PRO A 861 42.67 -8.33 -3.50
C PRO A 861 41.63 -7.58 -2.66
N GLU A 862 41.06 -8.25 -1.65
CA GLU A 862 39.98 -7.68 -0.84
C GLU A 862 40.44 -6.59 0.13
N ALA A 863 41.69 -6.71 0.58
CA ALA A 863 42.46 -5.72 1.32
C ALA A 863 43.89 -5.70 0.76
N VAL A 864 44.59 -4.58 0.96
CA VAL A 864 45.97 -4.36 0.53
C VAL A 864 46.71 -3.68 1.68
N PRO A 865 47.95 -4.05 2.06
CA PRO A 865 48.63 -3.50 3.25
C PRO A 865 48.84 -1.98 3.24
N GLN A 866 48.90 -1.36 2.07
CA GLN A 866 48.99 0.09 1.87
C GLN A 866 47.61 0.79 1.85
N GLY A 867 46.52 0.04 1.96
CA GLY A 867 45.14 0.53 1.95
C GLY A 867 44.54 0.80 3.33
N PRO A 868 43.31 1.36 3.37
CA PRO A 868 42.62 1.61 4.63
C PRO A 868 42.10 0.32 5.28
N THR A 869 42.24 0.26 6.60
CA THR A 869 41.56 -0.71 7.48
C THR A 869 40.15 -0.25 7.80
N LEU A 870 39.16 -1.16 7.85
CA LEU A 870 37.78 -0.81 8.20
C LEU A 870 37.61 -0.72 9.73
N HIS A 871 37.14 0.41 10.24
CA HIS A 871 36.87 0.59 11.67
C HIS A 871 35.70 -0.27 12.16
N HIS A 872 35.80 -0.79 13.39
CA HIS A 872 34.70 -1.56 14.01
C HIS A 872 33.65 -0.61 14.61
N PHE A 873 32.36 -0.97 14.50
CA PHE A 873 31.26 -0.23 15.16
C PHE A 873 31.34 -0.24 16.71
N CYS A 874 32.27 -1.00 17.29
CA CYS A 874 32.52 -1.08 18.74
C CYS A 874 33.44 0.05 19.24
N SER A 875 34.32 0.55 18.38
CA SER A 875 35.28 1.63 18.66
C SER A 875 34.87 2.94 17.96
N SER A 876 34.29 2.83 16.76
CA SER A 876 33.91 3.94 15.88
C SER A 876 32.39 4.15 15.77
N ASN A 877 32.01 5.31 15.25
CA ASN A 877 30.65 5.81 15.05
C ASN A 877 30.63 6.78 13.85
N PHE A 878 29.47 7.27 13.41
CA PHE A 878 29.38 8.08 12.19
C PHE A 878 30.21 9.37 12.26
N LYS A 879 30.21 10.07 13.41
CA LYS A 879 31.04 11.25 13.64
C LYS A 879 32.55 10.96 13.55
N LYS A 880 33.00 9.82 14.08
CA LYS A 880 34.41 9.40 14.04
C LYS A 880 34.85 9.03 12.62
N GLU A 881 34.01 8.35 11.85
CA GLU A 881 34.29 8.02 10.44
C GLU A 881 34.35 9.29 9.56
N GLU A 882 33.43 10.25 9.79
CA GLU A 882 33.45 11.55 9.10
C GLU A 882 34.72 12.37 9.46
N ALA A 883 35.10 12.40 10.74
CA ALA A 883 36.33 13.06 11.19
C ALA A 883 37.60 12.39 10.65
N TYR A 884 37.62 11.05 10.57
CA TYR A 884 38.70 10.29 9.95
C TYR A 884 38.86 10.64 8.47
N LEU A 885 37.78 10.61 7.68
CA LEU A 885 37.83 10.97 6.26
C LEU A 885 38.24 12.43 6.06
N LYS A 886 37.76 13.36 6.90
CA LYS A 886 38.21 14.76 6.87
C LYS A 886 39.72 14.89 7.14
N HIS A 887 40.27 14.11 8.06
CA HIS A 887 41.71 14.07 8.36
C HIS A 887 42.53 13.42 7.22
N CYS A 888 42.03 12.35 6.62
CA CYS A 888 42.66 11.70 5.46
C CYS A 888 42.71 12.66 4.25
N TRP A 889 41.62 13.38 3.96
CA TRP A 889 41.59 14.40 2.91
C TRP A 889 42.58 15.54 3.16
N GLN A 890 42.61 16.09 4.39
CA GLN A 890 43.62 17.07 4.79
C GLN A 890 45.05 16.54 4.66
N THR A 891 45.26 15.24 4.87
CA THR A 891 46.56 14.58 4.70
C THR A 891 46.93 14.42 3.22
N CYS A 892 45.98 14.11 2.32
CA CYS A 892 46.20 14.11 0.87
C CYS A 892 46.69 15.49 0.39
N LEU A 893 45.98 16.55 0.81
CA LEU A 893 46.34 17.94 0.49
C LEU A 893 47.73 18.30 1.03
N LYS A 894 47.98 18.07 2.33
CA LYS A 894 49.25 18.44 2.99
C LYS A 894 50.46 17.70 2.43
N LYS A 895 50.31 16.45 2.01
CA LYS A 895 51.39 15.64 1.40
C LYS A 895 51.53 15.87 -0.11
N LYS A 896 50.71 16.71 -0.75
CA LYS A 896 50.58 16.83 -2.22
C LYS A 896 50.44 15.46 -2.91
N ILE A 897 49.59 14.58 -2.37
CA ILE A 897 49.34 13.25 -2.97
C ILE A 897 48.72 13.43 -4.35
N GLU A 898 49.24 12.70 -5.35
CA GLU A 898 48.67 12.66 -6.70
C GLU A 898 47.25 12.07 -6.61
N MET A 899 46.27 12.79 -7.20
CA MET A 899 44.85 12.49 -7.06
C MET A 899 44.16 12.52 -8.43
N PRO A 900 43.07 11.77 -8.64
CA PRO A 900 42.38 11.66 -9.93
C PRO A 900 41.53 12.90 -10.29
N VAL A 901 42.04 14.10 -10.02
CA VAL A 901 41.41 15.40 -10.27
C VAL A 901 42.50 16.45 -10.51
N LYS A 902 42.37 17.25 -11.57
CA LYS A 902 43.39 18.25 -11.94
C LYS A 902 43.29 19.56 -11.17
N VAL A 903 42.07 20.02 -10.89
CA VAL A 903 41.81 21.28 -10.20
C VAL A 903 40.89 21.01 -9.03
N LEU A 904 41.36 21.35 -7.83
CA LEU A 904 40.62 21.27 -6.58
C LEU A 904 40.04 22.65 -6.26
N GLN A 905 38.76 22.69 -5.87
CA GLN A 905 38.14 23.85 -5.26
C GLN A 905 38.24 23.68 -3.73
N ILE A 906 39.12 24.45 -3.08
CA ILE A 906 39.38 24.39 -1.64
C ILE A 906 39.05 25.73 -0.96
N GLU A 907 38.83 25.69 0.35
CA GLU A 907 38.70 26.88 1.19
C GLU A 907 40.09 27.28 1.70
N ASN A 908 40.46 28.56 1.59
CA ASN A 908 41.73 29.07 2.11
C ASN A 908 41.63 29.41 3.61
N ALA A 909 42.73 29.87 4.22
CA ALA A 909 42.79 30.21 5.65
C ALA A 909 41.91 31.42 6.07
N GLU A 910 41.27 32.10 5.12
CA GLU A 910 40.42 33.28 5.31
C GLU A 910 38.93 32.97 5.07
N GLY A 911 38.59 31.73 4.69
CA GLY A 911 37.24 31.32 4.27
C GLY A 911 36.94 31.54 2.78
N ASN A 912 37.91 31.97 1.98
CA ASN A 912 37.72 32.22 0.55
C ASN A 912 37.93 30.95 -0.27
N MET A 913 37.01 30.64 -1.19
CA MET A 913 37.16 29.50 -2.10
C MET A 913 38.19 29.80 -3.20
N VAL A 914 39.30 29.06 -3.20
CA VAL A 914 40.39 29.16 -4.19
C VAL A 914 40.53 27.86 -4.99
N PHE A 915 41.11 27.96 -6.18
CA PHE A 915 41.41 26.82 -7.03
C PHE A 915 42.90 26.46 -6.94
N MET A 916 43.21 25.18 -6.70
CA MET A 916 44.57 24.64 -6.76
C MET A 916 44.68 23.64 -7.91
N ASP A 917 45.72 23.78 -8.74
CA ASP A 917 46.15 22.72 -9.66
C ASP A 917 46.94 21.66 -8.88
N THR A 918 46.58 20.38 -9.02
CA THR A 918 47.24 19.26 -8.34
C THR A 918 48.61 18.90 -8.93
N ASN A 919 48.98 19.48 -10.08
CA ASN A 919 50.15 19.11 -10.88
C ASN A 919 51.29 20.14 -10.79
N GLN A 920 51.09 21.30 -10.14
CA GLN A 920 52.11 22.33 -10.01
C GLN A 920 53.13 22.01 -8.89
N GLU A 921 54.10 21.17 -9.24
CA GLU A 921 55.54 21.29 -8.90
C GLU A 921 56.31 20.04 -9.39
N ARG A 922 56.78 20.05 -10.64
CA ARG A 922 57.80 19.10 -11.17
C ARG A 922 58.82 19.78 -12.10
N GLU A 923 59.27 20.98 -11.74
CA GLU A 923 60.56 21.52 -12.19
C GLU A 923 61.46 21.66 -10.96
N GLY A 924 62.68 21.11 -10.98
CA GLY A 924 63.54 21.18 -9.78
C GLY A 924 64.73 20.24 -9.66
N MET A 925 65.07 19.39 -10.65
CA MET A 925 66.32 18.61 -10.58
C MET A 925 66.90 18.20 -11.94
N GLU A 926 67.57 19.14 -12.65
CA GLU A 926 68.88 18.84 -13.25
C GLU A 926 69.73 20.09 -13.51
N VAL A 927 71.04 19.86 -13.62
CA VAL A 927 72.16 20.81 -13.48
C VAL A 927 72.41 21.66 -14.74
N GLY A 928 72.74 22.97 -14.62
CA GLY A 928 73.42 23.68 -15.73
C GLY A 928 73.51 25.23 -15.71
N CYS A 929 74.70 25.76 -15.41
CA CYS A 929 75.30 27.03 -15.87
C CYS A 929 74.45 28.29 -16.27
N ALA A 930 74.43 29.27 -15.36
CA ALA A 930 74.78 30.71 -15.55
C ALA A 930 74.46 31.49 -16.86
N GLY A 931 73.70 32.60 -16.76
CA GLY A 931 73.80 33.71 -17.73
C GLY A 931 72.70 34.80 -17.75
N ARG A 932 73.00 35.99 -17.19
CA ARG A 932 72.44 37.35 -17.49
C ARG A 932 70.98 37.55 -18.03
N ALA A 933 70.14 38.09 -17.14
CA ALA A 933 69.58 39.46 -17.17
C ALA A 933 68.65 40.02 -18.30
N ILE A 934 67.38 40.28 -17.91
CA ILE A 934 66.51 41.48 -18.11
C ILE A 934 66.15 41.97 -19.55
N VAL A 935 64.90 42.45 -19.71
CA VAL A 935 64.25 43.13 -20.87
C VAL A 935 63.78 42.16 -21.97
N GLY A 936 62.61 42.30 -22.61
CA GLY A 936 61.47 43.23 -22.42
C GLY A 936 60.89 43.71 -23.77
N GLN A 937 59.55 43.80 -23.90
CA GLN A 937 58.80 44.01 -25.17
C GLN A 937 58.98 42.85 -26.20
N GLY A 938 58.15 42.64 -27.23
CA GLY A 938 56.87 43.25 -27.60
C GLY A 938 56.43 42.81 -29.03
N CYS A 939 55.20 43.19 -29.42
CA CYS A 939 54.62 43.14 -30.79
C CYS A 939 54.21 41.78 -31.42
N MET A 940 53.06 41.82 -32.10
CA MET A 940 52.64 40.91 -33.20
C MET A 940 53.45 41.25 -34.48
N PRO A 941 53.40 40.40 -35.54
CA PRO A 941 52.44 40.68 -36.63
C PRO A 941 51.72 39.38 -37.13
N GLU A 942 50.40 39.35 -37.27
CA GLU A 942 49.53 39.78 -38.41
C GLU A 942 49.03 38.58 -39.24
N SER A 943 48.05 38.81 -40.12
CA SER A 943 47.05 37.81 -40.54
C SER A 943 46.75 37.81 -42.04
N GLU A 944 46.39 36.64 -42.57
CA GLU A 944 45.41 36.46 -43.66
C GLU A 944 44.49 35.28 -43.21
N ASP A 945 43.18 35.43 -42.99
CA ASP A 945 42.06 35.68 -43.92
C ASP A 945 41.72 34.47 -44.83
N ILE A 946 40.45 34.08 -45.08
CA ILE A 946 39.12 34.64 -44.74
C ILE A 946 38.04 33.51 -44.72
N GLY A 947 36.86 33.75 -44.11
CA GLY A 947 35.62 32.97 -44.34
C GLY A 947 35.12 32.13 -43.15
N VAL A 948 34.52 32.67 -42.09
CA VAL A 948 33.25 33.44 -42.01
C VAL A 948 31.99 32.64 -42.40
N VAL A 949 31.26 32.18 -41.38
CA VAL A 949 29.79 32.35 -41.29
C VAL A 949 29.49 32.75 -39.84
N ASP A 950 28.88 33.92 -39.65
CA ASP A 950 28.35 34.45 -38.36
C ASP A 950 27.02 33.71 -38.02
N GLU A 951 26.33 33.85 -36.88
CA GLU A 951 26.19 35.04 -36.02
C GLU A 951 26.53 34.79 -34.54
N SER A 952 27.18 35.80 -33.96
CA SER A 952 27.34 36.08 -32.52
C SER A 952 25.99 36.15 -31.75
N VAL A 953 25.92 36.27 -30.41
CA VAL A 953 26.37 37.41 -29.58
C VAL A 953 26.78 36.96 -28.17
N VAL A 954 27.83 37.59 -27.62
CA VAL A 954 28.29 37.47 -26.22
C VAL A 954 27.47 38.39 -25.31
N GLY A 955 27.09 37.92 -24.12
CA GLY A 955 26.42 38.73 -23.10
C GLY A 955 26.71 38.25 -21.68
N CYS A 956 27.68 38.89 -21.03
CA CYS A 956 27.96 38.73 -19.61
C CYS A 956 27.09 39.70 -18.78
N ASP A 957 26.65 39.28 -17.59
CA ASP A 957 27.01 39.89 -16.30
C ASP A 957 25.98 39.60 -15.19
N ALA A 958 26.39 39.91 -13.95
CA ALA A 958 25.61 39.70 -12.74
C ALA A 958 24.49 40.73 -12.56
N VAL A 959 23.43 40.34 -11.84
CA VAL A 959 22.47 41.27 -11.25
C VAL A 959 22.48 41.09 -9.73
N VAL A 960 22.99 42.09 -9.03
CA VAL A 960 22.69 42.34 -7.61
C VAL A 960 21.59 43.41 -7.56
N GLY A 961 20.56 43.16 -6.76
CA GLY A 961 19.37 44.01 -6.63
C GLY A 961 18.25 43.19 -5.97
N CYS A 962 18.15 43.15 -4.63
CA CYS A 962 17.72 44.23 -3.73
C CYS A 962 16.22 44.54 -3.87
N ASP A 963 15.49 44.05 -2.87
CA ASP A 963 14.22 44.53 -2.29
C ASP A 963 13.15 45.15 -3.20
N ALA A 964 12.08 44.37 -3.38
CA ALA A 964 10.73 44.89 -3.55
C ALA A 964 9.76 44.07 -2.67
N GLU A 965 9.36 44.61 -1.53
CA GLU A 965 8.28 44.04 -0.72
C GLU A 965 6.97 44.02 -1.53
N LEU A 966 6.18 42.94 -1.43
CA LEU A 966 4.71 43.04 -1.58
C LEU A 966 3.94 41.81 -1.08
N GLY A 967 3.07 42.04 -0.10
CA GLY A 967 1.77 41.33 0.01
C GLY A 967 1.80 39.85 0.40
N CYS A 968 1.85 39.58 1.70
CA CYS A 968 1.49 38.27 2.24
C CYS A 968 -0.01 37.96 2.07
N ASP A 969 -0.36 36.67 1.84
CA ASP A 969 -1.39 36.01 2.65
C ASP A 969 -1.25 34.48 2.62
N ALA A 970 -1.89 33.77 3.55
CA ALA A 970 -1.61 32.34 3.81
C ALA A 970 -2.85 31.43 3.79
N VAL A 971 -2.67 30.17 3.35
CA VAL A 971 -3.44 29.00 3.83
C VAL A 971 -2.53 27.77 3.89
N VAL A 972 -2.52 27.06 5.02
CA VAL A 972 -1.85 25.76 5.17
C VAL A 972 -2.82 24.64 4.75
N ALA A 973 -2.48 23.90 3.69
CA ALA A 973 -3.14 22.65 3.32
C ALA A 973 -2.19 21.76 2.49
N GLY A 974 -1.85 20.57 3.01
CA GLY A 974 -0.91 19.66 2.36
C GLY A 974 -0.89 18.28 3.02
N GLY A 975 -1.99 17.52 2.89
CA GLY A 975 -2.08 16.14 3.36
C GLY A 975 -1.91 15.14 2.22
N ASP A 976 -0.87 14.32 2.29
CA ASP A 976 -0.59 13.24 1.32
C ASP A 976 -1.45 11.98 1.57
N ASP A 977 -2.77 12.14 1.54
CA ASP A 977 -3.74 11.04 1.68
C ASP A 977 -4.08 10.43 0.30
N VAL A 978 -3.24 9.49 -0.17
CA VAL A 978 -3.39 8.86 -1.51
C VAL A 978 -4.50 7.80 -1.53
N VAL A 979 -5.75 8.23 -1.37
CA VAL A 979 -6.95 7.39 -1.48
C VAL A 979 -7.54 7.49 -2.90
N GLY A 980 -6.97 6.74 -3.85
CA GLY A 980 -7.35 6.81 -5.27
C GLY A 980 -8.72 6.22 -5.61
N CYS A 981 -9.76 7.06 -5.76
CA CYS A 981 -11.10 6.64 -6.19
C CYS A 981 -11.98 7.71 -6.89
N ASP A 982 -11.63 8.07 -8.13
CA ASP A 982 -12.55 8.77 -9.05
C ASP A 982 -13.31 7.84 -10.00
N ASP A 983 -14.58 8.17 -10.25
CA ASP A 983 -15.55 7.54 -11.18
C ASP A 983 -16.77 8.49 -11.38
N ILE A 984 -16.79 9.29 -12.47
CA ILE A 984 -17.96 9.95 -13.14
C ILE A 984 -17.48 10.31 -14.59
N VAL A 985 -18.24 10.33 -15.70
CA VAL A 985 -19.69 10.52 -15.99
C VAL A 985 -20.15 9.64 -17.19
N GLU A 986 -21.43 9.28 -17.24
CA GLU A 986 -22.11 8.70 -18.43
C GLU A 986 -22.96 9.73 -19.18
N THR A 987 -22.87 9.76 -20.52
CA THR A 987 -23.89 10.24 -21.50
C THR A 987 -23.50 9.68 -22.88
N GLY A 988 -24.39 9.24 -23.78
CA GLY A 988 -25.85 9.09 -23.76
C GLY A 988 -26.30 8.28 -25.01
N GLU A 989 -27.53 7.79 -25.04
CA GLU A 989 -28.01 6.82 -26.04
C GLU A 989 -28.50 7.46 -27.37
N LEU A 990 -28.36 6.73 -28.48
CA LEU A 990 -29.19 6.86 -29.69
C LEU A 990 -29.08 5.57 -30.55
N GLU A 991 -30.18 5.16 -31.18
CA GLU A 991 -30.35 3.85 -31.84
C GLU A 991 -30.59 3.98 -33.36
N VAL A 992 -30.17 2.96 -34.14
CA VAL A 992 -30.71 2.65 -35.48
C VAL A 992 -30.66 1.13 -35.70
N ASP A 993 -31.75 0.54 -36.19
CA ASP A 993 -31.89 -0.89 -36.49
C ASP A 993 -31.10 -1.36 -37.73
N VAL A 994 -30.70 -2.64 -37.74
CA VAL A 994 -30.69 -3.46 -38.97
C VAL A 994 -31.26 -4.86 -38.67
N GLU A 995 -32.24 -5.26 -39.45
CA GLU A 995 -32.95 -6.56 -39.35
C GLU A 995 -32.15 -7.70 -40.00
N TYR A 996 -32.20 -8.92 -39.45
CA TYR A 996 -31.89 -10.13 -40.22
C TYR A 996 -32.84 -11.29 -39.87
N ASN A 997 -33.53 -11.81 -40.89
CA ASN A 997 -34.49 -12.89 -40.77
C ASN A 997 -33.84 -14.27 -40.89
N VAL A 998 -34.27 -15.22 -40.06
CA VAL A 998 -34.08 -16.67 -40.27
C VAL A 998 -35.43 -17.35 -40.09
N ARG A 999 -35.81 -18.19 -41.06
CA ARG A 999 -37.12 -18.87 -41.09
C ARG A 999 -37.22 -19.97 -40.03
N LEU A 1000 -38.45 -20.23 -39.58
CA LEU A 1000 -38.80 -21.47 -38.90
C LEU A 1000 -38.72 -22.64 -39.89
N VAL A 1001 -38.44 -23.84 -39.36
CA VAL A 1001 -38.65 -25.11 -40.05
C VAL A 1001 -39.65 -25.90 -39.22
N GLU A 1002 -40.77 -26.24 -39.83
CA GLU A 1002 -41.79 -27.10 -39.23
C GLU A 1002 -41.37 -28.57 -39.35
N VAL A 1003 -41.69 -29.37 -38.33
CA VAL A 1003 -41.63 -30.84 -38.38
C VAL A 1003 -42.93 -31.33 -37.75
N SER A 1004 -43.52 -32.36 -38.35
CA SER A 1004 -44.93 -32.70 -38.24
C SER A 1004 -45.35 -33.37 -36.94
N GLU A 1005 -46.66 -33.32 -36.69
CA GLU A 1005 -47.37 -34.24 -35.82
C GLU A 1005 -47.23 -35.66 -36.39
N ASP A 1006 -46.55 -36.56 -35.68
CA ASP A 1006 -46.75 -38.02 -35.73
C ASP A 1006 -45.87 -38.72 -34.67
N ASN A 1007 -46.40 -39.76 -34.00
CA ASN A 1007 -45.85 -40.45 -32.82
C ASN A 1007 -46.07 -39.75 -31.46
N VAL A 1008 -47.33 -39.66 -31.03
CA VAL A 1008 -47.68 -39.68 -29.61
C VAL A 1008 -48.22 -41.07 -29.28
N VAL A 1009 -47.43 -41.88 -28.56
CA VAL A 1009 -47.89 -43.12 -27.94
C VAL A 1009 -47.84 -42.92 -26.43
N CYS A 1010 -49.00 -42.76 -25.81
CA CYS A 1010 -49.12 -42.82 -24.35
C CYS A 1010 -49.05 -44.28 -23.91
N PHE A 1011 -48.20 -44.57 -22.92
CA PHE A 1011 -48.38 -45.71 -22.04
C PHE A 1011 -48.50 -45.17 -20.62
N GLU A 1012 -49.58 -45.55 -19.94
CA GLU A 1012 -49.88 -45.19 -18.57
C GLU A 1012 -49.29 -46.24 -17.60
N ASN A 1013 -49.60 -46.07 -16.31
CA ASN A 1013 -49.35 -47.00 -15.21
C ASN A 1013 -47.87 -47.09 -14.72
N ASP A 1014 -47.58 -47.24 -13.42
CA ASP A 1014 -48.51 -47.43 -12.29
C ASP A 1014 -48.08 -46.76 -10.96
N HIS A 1015 -48.96 -46.94 -9.97
CA HIS A 1015 -48.96 -46.60 -8.53
C HIS A 1015 -47.59 -46.46 -7.79
N GLN A 1016 -47.48 -45.87 -6.58
CA GLN A 1016 -48.45 -45.76 -5.47
C GLN A 1016 -48.37 -44.43 -4.71
N GLY A 1017 -49.44 -44.12 -3.97
CA GLY A 1017 -49.37 -43.33 -2.74
C GLY A 1017 -50.17 -44.04 -1.64
N GLU A 1018 -49.80 -43.85 -0.37
CA GLU A 1018 -50.66 -44.18 0.76
C GLU A 1018 -51.43 -42.92 1.20
N ALA A 1019 -52.74 -43.06 1.37
CA ALA A 1019 -53.60 -42.06 1.98
C ALA A 1019 -54.31 -42.72 3.17
N ASN A 1020 -54.51 -41.96 4.24
CA ASN A 1020 -55.38 -42.38 5.35
C ASN A 1020 -56.75 -41.71 5.23
N GLU A 1021 -57.76 -42.43 5.70
CA GLU A 1021 -59.17 -42.21 5.38
C GLU A 1021 -59.76 -40.94 6.00
N THR A 1022 -60.63 -40.26 5.25
CA THR A 1022 -62.10 -40.34 5.43
C THR A 1022 -62.77 -39.37 4.45
N GLY A 1023 -63.98 -39.67 3.98
CA GLY A 1023 -64.64 -38.86 2.95
C GLY A 1023 -66.16 -38.94 2.96
N SER A 1024 -66.77 -38.29 1.99
CA SER A 1024 -68.20 -38.41 1.68
C SER A 1024 -68.45 -38.07 0.21
N ASN A 1025 -69.28 -38.88 -0.45
CA ASN A 1025 -69.62 -38.75 -1.87
C ASN A 1025 -70.94 -38.00 -2.05
N SER A 1026 -71.02 -37.07 -3.00
CA SER A 1026 -71.80 -37.17 -4.25
C SER A 1026 -71.61 -35.87 -5.07
N GLU A 1027 -71.94 -35.77 -6.35
CA GLU A 1027 -72.66 -36.67 -7.25
C GLU A 1027 -72.16 -36.47 -8.69
N ALA A 1028 -72.28 -37.48 -9.55
CA ALA A 1028 -71.92 -37.38 -10.96
C ALA A 1028 -72.92 -38.14 -11.84
N ASN A 1029 -73.27 -37.59 -13.00
CA ASN A 1029 -73.90 -38.33 -14.09
C ASN A 1029 -73.60 -37.69 -15.44
N THR A 1030 -73.13 -38.50 -16.38
CA THR A 1030 -72.82 -38.16 -17.78
C THR A 1030 -73.91 -38.65 -18.71
N MET A 1031 -74.23 -37.90 -19.77
CA MET A 1031 -74.80 -38.49 -20.99
C MET A 1031 -74.48 -37.67 -22.25
N GLU A 1032 -74.83 -38.22 -23.42
CA GLU A 1032 -74.13 -38.03 -24.70
C GLU A 1032 -74.52 -36.78 -25.53
N PRO A 1033 -73.62 -36.32 -26.44
CA PRO A 1033 -73.84 -35.11 -27.24
C PRO A 1033 -74.54 -35.35 -28.60
N LYS A 1034 -75.17 -34.29 -29.14
CA LYS A 1034 -75.50 -34.17 -30.57
C LYS A 1034 -75.22 -32.77 -31.10
N ASN A 1035 -74.52 -32.68 -32.23
CA ASN A 1035 -74.18 -31.42 -32.90
C ASN A 1035 -75.40 -30.72 -33.53
N ARG A 1036 -75.56 -29.43 -33.21
CA ARG A 1036 -76.17 -28.29 -33.96
C ARG A 1036 -76.21 -27.12 -32.96
N ASP A 1037 -75.51 -26.01 -33.15
CA ASP A 1037 -75.62 -25.12 -34.31
C ASP A 1037 -74.33 -24.29 -34.54
N LYS A 1038 -74.34 -23.35 -35.49
CA LYS A 1038 -73.18 -22.47 -35.78
C LYS A 1038 -73.03 -21.31 -34.80
N GLY A 1039 -72.09 -21.43 -33.88
CA GLY A 1039 -71.44 -20.32 -33.16
C GLY A 1039 -69.91 -20.45 -33.25
N ASP A 1040 -69.17 -19.35 -33.22
CA ASP A 1040 -67.72 -19.32 -33.50
C ASP A 1040 -66.85 -19.86 -32.34
N ASP A 1041 -66.70 -21.18 -32.25
CA ASP A 1041 -65.70 -21.82 -31.39
C ASP A 1041 -64.29 -21.74 -32.00
N MET A 1042 -63.73 -20.53 -31.96
CA MET A 1042 -62.39 -20.22 -32.42
C MET A 1042 -61.35 -20.89 -31.51
N LYS A 1043 -60.69 -21.98 -31.97
CA LYS A 1043 -59.53 -22.59 -31.26
C LYS A 1043 -58.53 -21.51 -30.87
N GLN A 1044 -58.43 -21.20 -29.58
CA GLN A 1044 -57.66 -20.06 -29.08
C GLN A 1044 -56.16 -20.30 -29.22
N THR A 1045 -55.63 -19.81 -30.34
CA THR A 1045 -54.20 -19.82 -30.69
C THR A 1045 -53.60 -18.44 -30.40
N ALA A 1046 -52.41 -18.42 -29.78
CA ALA A 1046 -51.70 -17.17 -29.54
C ALA A 1046 -51.26 -16.53 -30.86
N GLN A 1047 -51.55 -15.24 -31.03
CA GLN A 1047 -51.46 -14.52 -32.30
C GLN A 1047 -50.23 -13.59 -32.37
N THR A 1048 -49.63 -13.20 -31.24
CA THR A 1048 -48.39 -12.42 -31.22
C THR A 1048 -47.16 -13.32 -31.13
N LYS A 1049 -46.04 -12.87 -31.74
CA LYS A 1049 -44.71 -13.52 -31.63
C LYS A 1049 -44.18 -13.61 -30.18
N GLN A 1050 -44.82 -12.96 -29.19
CA GLN A 1050 -44.51 -13.14 -27.76
C GLN A 1050 -45.39 -14.24 -27.13
N GLY A 1051 -46.71 -14.16 -27.31
CA GLY A 1051 -47.64 -15.17 -26.78
C GLY A 1051 -47.40 -16.57 -27.34
N GLN A 1052 -46.98 -16.69 -28.61
CA GLN A 1052 -46.57 -17.96 -29.21
C GLN A 1052 -45.35 -18.57 -28.51
N LYS A 1053 -44.32 -17.75 -28.20
CA LYS A 1053 -43.14 -18.19 -27.44
C LYS A 1053 -43.50 -18.56 -26.00
N LEU A 1054 -44.40 -17.80 -25.36
CA LEU A 1054 -44.91 -18.14 -24.03
C LEU A 1054 -45.70 -19.44 -24.04
N GLY A 1055 -46.59 -19.65 -25.02
CA GLY A 1055 -47.35 -20.88 -25.19
C GLY A 1055 -46.46 -22.11 -25.40
N TYR A 1056 -45.37 -21.97 -26.15
CA TYR A 1056 -44.37 -23.03 -26.30
C TYR A 1056 -43.64 -23.38 -24.98
N ILE A 1057 -43.35 -22.38 -24.14
CA ILE A 1057 -42.64 -22.59 -22.87
C ILE A 1057 -43.59 -23.11 -21.78
N LEU A 1058 -44.68 -22.37 -21.52
CA LEU A 1058 -45.59 -22.50 -20.38
C LEU A 1058 -46.89 -23.26 -20.69
N GLY A 1059 -47.14 -23.60 -21.96
CA GLY A 1059 -48.46 -24.05 -22.44
C GLY A 1059 -49.38 -22.88 -22.79
N LEU A 1060 -50.36 -23.12 -23.66
CA LEU A 1060 -51.46 -22.20 -23.97
C LEU A 1060 -52.44 -22.14 -22.79
N THR A 1061 -52.03 -21.47 -21.72
CA THR A 1061 -52.85 -21.18 -20.54
C THR A 1061 -53.64 -19.89 -20.73
N GLU A 1062 -54.78 -19.77 -20.05
CA GLU A 1062 -55.63 -18.56 -20.06
C GLU A 1062 -54.82 -17.28 -19.79
N ASP A 1063 -53.94 -17.31 -18.78
CA ASP A 1063 -52.93 -16.28 -18.49
C ASP A 1063 -52.12 -15.82 -19.73
N VAL A 1064 -51.64 -16.77 -20.54
CA VAL A 1064 -50.83 -16.49 -21.74
C VAL A 1064 -51.70 -15.92 -22.86
N LEU A 1065 -52.95 -16.37 -22.97
CA LEU A 1065 -53.92 -15.87 -23.95
C LEU A 1065 -54.39 -14.44 -23.59
N GLN A 1066 -54.60 -14.15 -22.30
CA GLN A 1066 -54.88 -12.79 -21.81
C GLN A 1066 -53.70 -11.84 -22.05
N PHE A 1067 -52.47 -12.31 -21.82
CA PHE A 1067 -51.26 -11.55 -22.16
C PHE A 1067 -51.14 -11.28 -23.66
N ASP A 1068 -51.35 -12.31 -24.49
CA ASP A 1068 -51.29 -12.19 -25.96
C ASP A 1068 -52.34 -11.21 -26.49
N LYS A 1069 -53.57 -11.30 -25.98
CA LYS A 1069 -54.66 -10.37 -26.29
C LYS A 1069 -54.32 -8.94 -25.88
N ALA A 1070 -53.84 -8.72 -24.65
CA ALA A 1070 -53.42 -7.39 -24.20
C ALA A 1070 -52.25 -6.83 -25.03
N ARG A 1071 -51.29 -7.68 -25.46
CA ARG A 1071 -50.19 -7.26 -26.33
C ARG A 1071 -50.64 -6.97 -27.77
N LYS A 1072 -51.64 -7.70 -28.29
CA LYS A 1072 -52.28 -7.45 -29.59
C LYS A 1072 -53.06 -6.13 -29.58
N GLU A 1073 -53.90 -5.91 -28.56
CA GLU A 1073 -54.64 -4.65 -28.37
C GLU A 1073 -53.68 -3.46 -28.27
N LEU A 1074 -52.63 -3.55 -27.45
CA LEU A 1074 -51.60 -2.51 -27.35
C LEU A 1074 -50.83 -2.29 -28.66
N ARG A 1075 -50.57 -3.33 -29.46
CA ARG A 1075 -49.93 -3.17 -30.78
C ARG A 1075 -50.82 -2.47 -31.80
N ALA A 1076 -52.15 -2.60 -31.70
CA ALA A 1076 -53.09 -1.91 -32.58
C ALA A 1076 -53.20 -0.40 -32.25
N SER A 1077 -53.07 -0.03 -30.97
CA SER A 1077 -53.14 1.37 -30.50
C SER A 1077 -52.03 1.71 -29.50
N PRO A 1078 -50.76 1.87 -29.94
CA PRO A 1078 -49.60 1.96 -29.04
C PRO A 1078 -49.58 3.16 -28.09
N GLN A 1079 -50.34 4.22 -28.38
CA GLN A 1079 -50.41 5.45 -27.58
C GLN A 1079 -51.61 5.45 -26.60
N ASN A 1080 -52.44 4.40 -26.57
CA ASN A 1080 -53.58 4.34 -25.66
C ASN A 1080 -53.13 3.97 -24.24
N THR A 1081 -53.12 4.96 -23.35
CA THR A 1081 -52.77 4.85 -21.93
C THR A 1081 -53.49 3.74 -21.17
N GLU A 1082 -54.75 3.44 -21.50
CA GLU A 1082 -55.53 2.39 -20.84
C GLU A 1082 -55.08 0.99 -21.27
N LEU A 1083 -54.78 0.80 -22.56
CA LEU A 1083 -54.21 -0.45 -23.07
C LEU A 1083 -52.75 -0.66 -22.61
N ILE A 1084 -51.97 0.42 -22.49
CA ILE A 1084 -50.64 0.38 -21.85
C ILE A 1084 -50.77 -0.12 -20.41
N ASN A 1085 -51.66 0.46 -19.60
CA ASN A 1085 -51.88 0.04 -18.21
C ASN A 1085 -52.39 -1.41 -18.11
N LYS A 1086 -53.29 -1.83 -19.01
CA LYS A 1086 -53.80 -3.21 -19.09
C LYS A 1086 -52.68 -4.21 -19.38
N TYR A 1087 -51.80 -3.91 -20.33
CA TYR A 1087 -50.63 -4.74 -20.63
C TYR A 1087 -49.61 -4.78 -19.47
N LEU A 1088 -49.29 -3.62 -18.88
CA LEU A 1088 -48.38 -3.50 -17.73
C LEU A 1088 -48.90 -4.18 -16.45
N HIS A 1089 -50.21 -4.46 -16.36
CA HIS A 1089 -50.78 -5.24 -15.26
C HIS A 1089 -50.57 -6.75 -15.44
N VAL A 1090 -50.61 -7.27 -16.68
CA VAL A 1090 -50.48 -8.71 -16.97
C VAL A 1090 -49.01 -9.13 -17.14
N LEU A 1091 -48.16 -8.26 -17.70
CA LEU A 1091 -46.74 -8.52 -17.95
C LEU A 1091 -45.96 -9.04 -16.71
N PRO A 1092 -46.07 -8.45 -15.50
CA PRO A 1092 -45.36 -8.94 -14.31
C PRO A 1092 -45.76 -10.36 -13.88
N VAL A 1093 -46.99 -10.78 -14.17
CA VAL A 1093 -47.46 -12.15 -13.88
C VAL A 1093 -46.79 -13.13 -14.85
N MET A 1094 -46.71 -12.79 -16.13
CA MET A 1094 -46.02 -13.62 -17.13
C MET A 1094 -44.51 -13.67 -16.89
N GLU A 1095 -43.88 -12.56 -16.52
CA GLU A 1095 -42.46 -12.51 -16.14
C GLU A 1095 -42.17 -13.42 -14.93
N THR A 1096 -43.06 -13.45 -13.94
CA THR A 1096 -42.92 -14.31 -12.76
C THR A 1096 -43.05 -15.79 -13.12
N LYS A 1097 -44.07 -16.17 -13.92
CA LYS A 1097 -44.25 -17.55 -14.40
C LYS A 1097 -43.10 -17.99 -15.31
N LEU A 1098 -42.64 -17.12 -16.21
CA LEU A 1098 -41.50 -17.37 -17.10
C LEU A 1098 -40.19 -17.59 -16.33
N LEU A 1099 -39.94 -16.80 -15.28
CA LEU A 1099 -38.73 -16.94 -14.45
C LEU A 1099 -38.76 -18.22 -13.59
N HIS A 1100 -39.95 -18.65 -13.14
CA HIS A 1100 -40.14 -19.92 -12.45
C HIS A 1100 -39.78 -21.10 -13.37
N GLU A 1101 -40.37 -21.18 -14.57
CA GLU A 1101 -40.06 -22.25 -15.51
C GLU A 1101 -38.63 -22.18 -16.07
N GLN A 1102 -38.06 -20.98 -16.26
CA GLN A 1102 -36.63 -20.84 -16.57
C GLN A 1102 -35.72 -21.34 -15.41
N THR A 1103 -36.25 -21.54 -14.21
CA THR A 1103 -35.53 -22.15 -13.09
C THR A 1103 -35.72 -23.67 -13.07
N ASN A 1104 -36.97 -24.13 -13.26
CA ASN A 1104 -37.33 -25.56 -13.40
C ASN A 1104 -36.51 -26.24 -14.52
N ILE A 1105 -36.53 -25.67 -15.73
CA ILE A 1105 -35.79 -26.17 -16.90
C ILE A 1105 -34.28 -26.31 -16.64
N LYS A 1106 -33.65 -25.34 -15.95
CA LYS A 1106 -32.23 -25.42 -15.59
C LYS A 1106 -31.95 -26.54 -14.58
N GLN A 1107 -32.88 -26.79 -13.67
CA GLN A 1107 -32.74 -27.83 -12.65
C GLN A 1107 -32.90 -29.23 -13.26
N GLN A 1108 -33.80 -29.39 -14.23
CA GLN A 1108 -33.94 -30.62 -15.03
C GLN A 1108 -32.66 -30.89 -15.84
N LEU A 1109 -32.15 -29.91 -16.60
CA LEU A 1109 -30.89 -30.04 -17.34
C LEU A 1109 -29.70 -30.41 -16.41
N LYS A 1110 -29.57 -29.75 -15.25
CA LYS A 1110 -28.52 -30.07 -14.25
C LYS A 1110 -28.66 -31.46 -13.63
N ASN A 1111 -29.86 -32.05 -13.66
CA ASN A 1111 -30.07 -33.43 -13.21
C ASN A 1111 -29.69 -34.43 -14.31
N ILE A 1112 -30.01 -34.15 -15.58
CA ILE A 1112 -29.57 -34.95 -16.74
C ILE A 1112 -28.04 -34.95 -16.84
N GLU A 1113 -27.39 -33.78 -16.69
CA GLU A 1113 -25.92 -33.66 -16.64
C GLU A 1113 -25.33 -34.55 -15.53
N ARG A 1114 -25.90 -34.53 -14.31
CA ARG A 1114 -25.42 -35.36 -13.20
C ARG A 1114 -25.63 -36.86 -13.45
N GLN A 1115 -26.77 -37.27 -14.00
CA GLN A 1115 -27.03 -38.66 -14.36
C GLN A 1115 -26.05 -39.16 -15.44
N HIS A 1116 -25.74 -38.33 -16.44
CA HIS A 1116 -24.76 -38.67 -17.48
C HIS A 1116 -23.34 -38.78 -16.93
N VAL A 1117 -22.90 -37.82 -16.09
CA VAL A 1117 -21.59 -37.87 -15.43
C VAL A 1117 -21.46 -39.12 -14.54
N HIS A 1118 -22.51 -39.47 -13.80
CA HIS A 1118 -22.53 -40.66 -12.95
C HIS A 1118 -22.47 -41.97 -13.76
N LYS A 1119 -23.17 -42.04 -14.91
CA LYS A 1119 -23.22 -43.24 -15.76
C LYS A 1119 -21.99 -43.42 -16.66
N ASN A 1120 -21.39 -42.32 -17.14
CA ASN A 1120 -20.37 -42.34 -18.20
C ASN A 1120 -19.02 -41.70 -17.79
N GLY A 1121 -18.86 -41.27 -16.54
CA GLY A 1121 -17.61 -40.70 -15.99
C GLY A 1121 -17.15 -39.37 -16.60
N THR A 1122 -17.93 -38.77 -17.51
CA THR A 1122 -17.49 -37.66 -18.37
C THR A 1122 -18.52 -36.54 -18.43
N LEU A 1123 -18.05 -35.29 -18.57
CA LEU A 1123 -18.89 -34.09 -18.62
C LEU A 1123 -19.65 -33.99 -19.95
N LEU A 1124 -20.95 -33.71 -19.86
CA LEU A 1124 -21.84 -33.66 -21.01
C LEU A 1124 -21.56 -32.42 -21.88
N THR A 1125 -21.05 -32.61 -23.10
CA THR A 1125 -20.81 -31.48 -24.03
C THR A 1125 -22.12 -30.99 -24.64
N THR A 1126 -22.21 -29.71 -25.03
CA THR A 1126 -23.40 -29.16 -25.69
C THR A 1126 -23.76 -29.88 -27.00
N LYS A 1127 -22.76 -30.42 -27.73
CA LYS A 1127 -22.99 -31.24 -28.92
C LYS A 1127 -23.57 -32.63 -28.60
N THR A 1128 -23.31 -33.15 -27.41
CA THR A 1128 -23.92 -34.39 -26.90
C THR A 1128 -25.32 -34.12 -26.37
N LEU A 1129 -25.49 -33.04 -25.61
CA LEU A 1129 -26.75 -32.60 -25.00
C LEU A 1129 -27.83 -32.29 -26.05
N LEU A 1130 -27.45 -31.77 -27.23
CA LEU A 1130 -28.37 -31.54 -28.35
C LEU A 1130 -28.76 -32.81 -29.14
N LYS A 1131 -28.18 -33.99 -28.85
CA LYS A 1131 -28.60 -35.27 -29.45
C LYS A 1131 -29.74 -35.96 -28.69
N ASP A 1132 -29.90 -35.68 -27.40
CA ASP A 1132 -31.07 -36.13 -26.63
C ASP A 1132 -32.27 -35.21 -26.94
N PRO A 1133 -33.40 -35.73 -27.44
CA PRO A 1133 -34.59 -34.93 -27.74
C PRO A 1133 -35.09 -34.11 -26.55
N THR A 1134 -35.04 -34.69 -25.34
CA THR A 1134 -35.53 -34.05 -24.11
C THR A 1134 -34.66 -32.84 -23.73
N SER A 1135 -33.35 -33.05 -23.65
CA SER A 1135 -32.37 -31.99 -23.39
C SER A 1135 -32.38 -30.89 -24.47
N LYS A 1136 -32.57 -31.26 -25.74
CA LYS A 1136 -32.75 -30.29 -26.84
C LYS A 1136 -33.99 -29.43 -26.64
N LEU A 1137 -35.15 -30.03 -26.37
CA LEU A 1137 -36.40 -29.32 -26.10
C LEU A 1137 -36.27 -28.34 -24.91
N LEU A 1138 -35.63 -28.79 -23.83
CA LEU A 1138 -35.35 -27.96 -22.66
C LEU A 1138 -34.42 -26.78 -22.99
N MET A 1139 -33.39 -26.99 -23.82
CA MET A 1139 -32.49 -25.93 -24.27
C MET A 1139 -33.17 -24.90 -25.19
N ASP A 1140 -34.06 -25.34 -26.09
CA ASP A 1140 -34.81 -24.43 -26.97
C ASP A 1140 -35.87 -23.63 -26.18
N LYS A 1141 -36.57 -24.23 -25.21
CA LYS A 1141 -37.39 -23.47 -24.24
C LYS A 1141 -36.54 -22.45 -23.47
N LEU A 1142 -35.37 -22.85 -22.95
CA LEU A 1142 -34.46 -21.96 -22.21
C LEU A 1142 -33.94 -20.78 -23.07
N LYS A 1143 -33.73 -21.00 -24.37
CA LYS A 1143 -33.38 -19.96 -25.36
C LYS A 1143 -34.52 -18.96 -25.54
N TYR A 1144 -35.76 -19.42 -25.70
CA TYR A 1144 -36.92 -18.53 -25.81
C TYR A 1144 -37.21 -17.76 -24.51
N CYS A 1145 -36.99 -18.35 -23.32
CA CYS A 1145 -37.10 -17.64 -22.05
C CYS A 1145 -36.19 -16.41 -22.01
N LYS A 1146 -34.91 -16.55 -22.41
CA LYS A 1146 -33.96 -15.44 -22.47
C LYS A 1146 -34.43 -14.35 -23.44
N ALA A 1147 -34.78 -14.74 -24.66
CA ALA A 1147 -35.22 -13.81 -25.70
C ALA A 1147 -36.44 -12.96 -25.28
N LEU A 1148 -37.42 -13.55 -24.58
CA LEU A 1148 -38.55 -12.80 -24.01
C LEU A 1148 -38.11 -11.87 -22.87
N THR A 1149 -37.29 -12.36 -21.93
CA THR A 1149 -36.78 -11.57 -20.81
C THR A 1149 -35.94 -10.36 -21.25
N ASP A 1150 -35.20 -10.48 -22.36
CA ASP A 1150 -34.41 -9.37 -22.90
C ASP A 1150 -35.28 -8.41 -23.72
N GLN A 1151 -36.22 -8.91 -24.54
CA GLN A 1151 -37.18 -8.07 -25.26
C GLN A 1151 -38.03 -7.20 -24.30
N TRP A 1152 -38.50 -7.76 -23.19
CA TRP A 1152 -39.29 -7.00 -22.21
C TRP A 1152 -38.49 -5.95 -21.43
N LYS A 1153 -37.16 -6.05 -21.33
CA LYS A 1153 -36.33 -4.97 -20.78
C LYS A 1153 -36.29 -3.75 -21.69
N VAL A 1154 -36.31 -3.97 -23.01
CA VAL A 1154 -36.38 -2.90 -24.01
C VAL A 1154 -37.79 -2.30 -24.02
N GLU A 1155 -38.83 -3.14 -24.04
CA GLU A 1155 -40.24 -2.70 -23.99
C GLU A 1155 -40.70 -2.08 -22.64
N ARG A 1156 -39.76 -1.88 -21.70
CA ARG A 1156 -39.93 -1.21 -20.39
C ARG A 1156 -39.18 0.15 -20.30
N LYS A 1157 -38.37 0.49 -21.30
CA LYS A 1157 -37.73 1.82 -21.41
C LYS A 1157 -38.70 2.83 -22.02
#